data_AF-A0A496W4Y4-F1
#
_entry.id   AF-A0A496W4Y4-F1
#
_cell.length_a   1.000
_cell.length_b   1.000
_cell.length_c   1.000
_cell.angle_alpha   90.00
_cell.angle_beta   90.00
_cell.angle_gamma   90.00
#
_symmetry.space_group_name_H-M   'P 1'
#
loop_
_entity.id
_entity.type
_entity.pdbx_description
1 polymer ?
#
loop_
_entity_poly.entity_id
_entity_poly.type
_entity_poly.pdbx_seq_one_letter_code
_entity_poly.pdbx_strand_id
1 'polypeptide(L)'
;GGNPFFVTQFLQALYEEELLTFKTFDVSKTSTALQYGWQWDIAQIEALNITDNVVDLMVGKLKKLPESSQAVLRLAACVGNHFDLYLLSVIFENSLKETFQAIMPVLTEGLIVPLSELEMSHDDLDDETDGDFVSQLAIHHFRFLHDRVQQATYALIDEKQKQTVHLQIARLLLKNTRTEELDNKLFDIVSHFNSALERVDNPLEKNEIARLNLRAGKKAKAAMAYEAAINYLNVGLACLSPDSWKTHYDLTLQLHLTTIDAQYLNIQFEQATFLVEIVLQKATNLLDKVTVYETQILFFGAENKMQEALNTGLQALQMLNIPLSKSPPQNIDFEWCYNLPQMLEHEKQLALKILMGMMTPAYVVSPELFPSLVYTVLNLSFQYGNAPQSILAYTVYGMFLCGELENIESGYRAGQLALKLLDKFNAENLKPMVRENFDSCVRPWKEHFCYSTQSYHKSIQNGLEIGDIKIACHNAMHYSVSNFLIGENLDTLHHIYVKYLDLMLKNKQEWNLVYTQVWAQIALNLQNKSADKLRLIGDFFNEIESIPLFIKTNNGVSLLCVYLGKEQLAYLFKESELALENVKQANKYKDNVPGMILNAIHNFYDSLIHLAVYPNADEVTRQEYLQKVTENQEKMKIWAHHAPMNYQHKYDLVEAEKARVLGQLEAIDLYERAIEGARENRYIQEEALAYELAAEFYEARGMVKVAQTYMKEAHYRYQQWGALAKVEDLEERYPHFLTSKTSRHMQTQIQTNSTIAMIHKNSTSSQEISNWLDMNSVMKASQTLSGEIVLSLLLDKMMHIVIENAGAEKGLLLLPQNENWFIEAQYIDSADVSVLKSLPLEESQQVSANIIHYVARTKENVVLHDATQEGRFTRDPYIKKQQPQSVLCAPLINQGKLTGILYLENNLTTGAFTPDRLEVLKVLSSQLAISIENALLYRTLEQKVEQRTAQLATANEEITALNEQLQEDNLRMSAELDVSRRLQKMLLPSEKEMKQIKGLEISGFMEPADEVGGDYYDVLEHNGHVLMGMGDVTGHGLESGALAIMVQSAVRALLAYEEKTDPVKFLNALNEMVYHNVIRMKAEKSLTLSLLDYQEGQLNLSGQHEDIIVVRDGKVELIDTFDLGFPIGLEPDIAEFVTATQISLNVGDFVVLYTDGITEAENIEKEYYGIERLCAVIEQNWQQSSVAIKEAIIEDVRQFIGKQKVFDDITLLVFKQL
;
A
#
# COMPACT_ATOMS: atom_id res chain seq x y z
N GLY A 1 -6.65 39.28 5.43
CA GLY A 1 -6.89 39.02 4.00
C GLY A 1 -8.18 39.70 3.62
N GLY A 2 -8.14 40.69 2.73
CA GLY A 2 -9.35 41.36 2.25
C GLY A 2 -9.98 40.55 1.11
N ASN A 3 -11.31 40.44 1.09
CA ASN A 3 -12.06 39.81 0.02
C ASN A 3 -12.15 40.78 -1.18
N PRO A 4 -11.51 40.53 -2.35
CA PRO A 4 -11.55 41.44 -3.49
C PRO A 4 -12.98 41.72 -3.99
N PHE A 5 -13.89 40.75 -3.88
CA PHE A 5 -15.30 40.90 -4.21
C PHE A 5 -15.99 41.95 -3.33
N PHE A 6 -15.68 41.96 -2.03
CA PHE A 6 -16.20 42.96 -1.10
C PHE A 6 -15.78 44.36 -1.52
N VAL A 7 -14.48 44.54 -1.84
CA VAL A 7 -13.93 45.84 -2.22
C VAL A 7 -14.59 46.36 -3.50
N THR A 8 -14.80 45.48 -4.50
CA THR A 8 -15.49 45.85 -5.74
C THR A 8 -16.94 46.26 -5.49
N GLN A 9 -17.72 45.46 -4.75
CA GLN A 9 -19.11 45.78 -4.44
C GLN A 9 -19.26 47.03 -3.56
N PHE A 10 -18.32 47.23 -2.64
CA PHE A 10 -18.27 48.41 -1.79
C PHE A 10 -18.03 49.69 -2.60
N LEU A 11 -17.02 49.69 -3.48
CA LEU A 11 -16.72 50.84 -4.34
C LEU A 11 -17.86 51.15 -5.31
N GLN A 12 -18.53 50.12 -5.84
CA GLN A 12 -19.69 50.29 -6.70
C GLN A 12 -20.88 50.90 -5.95
N ALA A 13 -21.17 50.43 -4.73
CA ALA A 13 -22.23 51.02 -3.90
C ALA A 13 -21.97 52.49 -3.57
N LEU A 14 -20.71 52.86 -3.27
CA LEU A 14 -20.33 54.26 -3.03
C LEU A 14 -20.48 55.12 -4.29
N TYR A 15 -20.27 54.55 -5.48
CA TYR A 15 -20.46 55.25 -6.75
C TYR A 15 -21.95 55.46 -7.06
N GLU A 16 -22.78 54.43 -6.89
CA GLU A 16 -24.24 54.49 -7.12
C GLU A 16 -24.94 55.46 -6.15
N GLU A 17 -24.48 55.55 -4.90
CA GLU A 17 -25.01 56.50 -3.91
C GLU A 17 -24.40 57.93 -4.04
N GLU A 18 -23.65 58.21 -5.13
CA GLU A 18 -22.99 59.49 -5.42
C GLU A 18 -21.96 59.96 -4.36
N LEU A 19 -21.49 59.04 -3.52
CA LEU A 19 -20.49 59.31 -2.47
C LEU A 19 -19.05 59.21 -2.98
N LEU A 20 -18.87 58.54 -4.11
CA LEU A 20 -17.65 58.50 -4.91
C LEU A 20 -18.01 58.94 -6.34
N THR A 21 -17.56 60.12 -6.77
CA THR A 21 -17.91 60.70 -8.08
C THR A 21 -16.68 61.11 -8.87
N PHE A 22 -16.69 60.92 -10.19
CA PHE A 22 -15.59 61.36 -11.06
C PHE A 22 -15.90 62.75 -11.63
N LYS A 23 -15.07 63.76 -11.32
CA LYS A 23 -15.30 65.16 -11.73
C LYS A 23 -14.08 65.78 -12.40
N THR A 24 -14.36 66.82 -13.18
CA THR A 24 -13.36 67.70 -13.81
C THR A 24 -12.99 68.84 -12.87
N PHE A 25 -11.70 69.10 -12.70
CA PHE A 25 -11.19 70.21 -11.91
C PHE A 25 -10.70 71.35 -12.81
N ASP A 26 -11.06 72.58 -12.47
CA ASP A 26 -10.53 73.78 -13.10
C ASP A 26 -9.43 74.37 -12.21
N VAL A 27 -8.17 74.21 -12.61
CA VAL A 27 -7.02 74.71 -11.85
C VAL A 27 -6.47 75.96 -12.55
N SER A 28 -6.85 77.12 -12.02
CA SER A 28 -6.21 78.45 -12.15
C SER A 28 -5.60 78.82 -13.53
N LYS A 29 -6.31 79.69 -14.28
CA LYS A 29 -5.91 80.75 -15.25
C LYS A 29 -4.64 80.67 -16.13
N THR A 30 -3.81 79.64 -16.12
CA THR A 30 -2.56 79.60 -16.90
C THR A 30 -2.23 78.26 -17.57
N SER A 31 -3.09 77.24 -17.51
CA SER A 31 -2.88 76.00 -18.28
C SER A 31 -4.18 75.44 -18.86
N THR A 32 -4.22 75.20 -20.17
CA THR A 32 -5.34 74.63 -20.94
C THR A 32 -5.48 73.11 -20.83
N ALA A 33 -5.12 72.52 -19.68
CA ALA A 33 -5.25 71.08 -19.46
C ALA A 33 -6.36 70.83 -18.42
N LEU A 34 -7.50 70.29 -18.88
CA LEU A 34 -8.54 69.74 -18.00
C LEU A 34 -7.95 68.51 -17.28
N GLN A 35 -7.97 68.52 -15.95
CA GLN A 35 -7.64 67.33 -15.15
C GLN A 35 -8.93 66.69 -14.63
N TYR A 36 -8.98 65.37 -14.73
CA TYR A 36 -10.08 64.54 -14.23
C TYR A 36 -9.60 63.80 -12.97
N GLY A 37 -10.48 63.65 -11.99
CA GLY A 37 -10.18 62.84 -10.80
C GLY A 37 -11.41 62.48 -10.00
N TRP A 38 -11.25 61.46 -9.15
CA TRP A 38 -12.28 60.99 -8.23
C TRP A 38 -12.41 61.93 -7.02
N GLN A 39 -13.64 62.19 -6.60
CA GLN A 39 -14.02 62.99 -5.45
C GLN A 39 -14.87 62.12 -4.52
N TRP A 40 -14.57 62.11 -3.23
CA TRP A 40 -15.34 61.40 -2.21
C TRP A 40 -15.44 62.22 -0.93
N ASP A 41 -16.49 61.99 -0.14
CA ASP A 41 -16.66 62.58 1.19
C ASP A 41 -16.47 61.49 2.25
N ILE A 42 -15.29 61.46 2.86
CA ILE A 42 -14.92 60.44 3.85
C ILE A 42 -15.86 60.47 5.08
N ALA A 43 -16.37 61.65 5.46
CA ALA A 43 -17.22 61.79 6.64
C ALA A 43 -18.64 61.23 6.40
N GLN A 44 -19.17 61.37 5.19
CA GLN A 44 -20.43 60.73 4.81
C GLN A 44 -20.29 59.22 4.66
N ILE A 45 -19.16 58.76 4.10
CA ILE A 45 -18.86 57.33 3.96
C ILE A 45 -18.70 56.67 5.34
N GLU A 46 -18.02 57.32 6.29
CA GLU A 46 -17.90 56.84 7.67
C GLU A 46 -19.25 56.84 8.42
N ALA A 47 -20.12 57.82 8.13
CA ALA A 47 -21.45 57.91 8.74
C ALA A 47 -22.43 56.80 8.29
N LEU A 48 -22.20 56.18 7.13
CA LEU A 48 -23.02 55.06 6.64
C LEU A 48 -22.82 53.75 7.42
N ASN A 49 -21.78 53.64 8.25
CA ASN A 49 -21.55 52.48 9.12
C ASN A 49 -21.60 51.13 8.36
N ILE A 50 -21.08 51.11 7.12
CA ILE A 50 -21.06 49.89 6.30
C ILE A 50 -20.13 48.88 6.99
N THR A 51 -20.72 47.81 7.51
CA THR A 51 -20.05 46.84 8.37
C THR A 51 -18.95 46.07 7.64
N ASP A 52 -17.98 45.53 8.38
CA ASP A 52 -16.85 44.72 7.87
C ASP A 52 -17.28 43.38 7.20
N ASN A 53 -18.57 43.18 6.94
CA ASN A 53 -19.14 41.91 6.50
C ASN A 53 -19.92 42.07 5.18
N VAL A 54 -19.43 41.40 4.13
CA VAL A 54 -20.10 41.23 2.81
C VAL A 54 -21.58 40.86 2.95
N VAL A 55 -21.93 40.07 3.97
CA VAL A 55 -23.30 39.58 4.18
C VAL A 55 -24.28 40.73 4.42
N ASP A 56 -23.95 41.73 5.23
CA ASP A 56 -24.90 42.82 5.55
C ASP A 56 -25.13 43.76 4.36
N LEU A 57 -24.09 44.02 3.56
CA LEU A 57 -24.17 44.77 2.30
C LEU A 57 -25.11 44.06 1.31
N MET A 58 -24.96 42.73 1.15
CA MET A 58 -25.80 41.94 0.26
C MET A 58 -27.23 41.78 0.80
N VAL A 59 -27.43 41.67 2.11
CA VAL A 59 -28.75 41.70 2.76
C VAL A 59 -29.46 43.05 2.53
N GLY A 60 -28.70 44.15 2.52
CA GLY A 60 -29.19 45.48 2.15
C GLY A 60 -29.73 45.54 0.71
N LYS A 61 -28.98 45.00 -0.25
CA LYS A 61 -29.41 44.87 -1.65
C LYS A 61 -30.61 43.94 -1.82
N LEU A 62 -30.60 42.79 -1.15
CA LEU A 62 -31.71 41.82 -1.13
C LEU A 62 -33.03 42.44 -0.68
N LYS A 63 -33.01 43.29 0.36
CA LYS A 63 -34.22 43.96 0.89
C LYS A 63 -34.76 45.06 -0.03
N LYS A 64 -33.93 45.63 -0.91
CA LYS A 64 -34.33 46.66 -1.89
C LYS A 64 -35.02 46.07 -3.12
N LEU A 65 -34.94 44.75 -3.34
CA LEU A 65 -35.59 44.06 -4.45
C LEU A 65 -37.12 43.97 -4.27
N PRO A 66 -37.90 43.88 -5.36
CA PRO A 66 -39.33 43.60 -5.31
C PRO A 66 -39.65 42.32 -4.52
N GLU A 67 -40.81 42.25 -3.86
CA GLU A 67 -41.19 41.07 -3.04
C GLU A 67 -41.21 39.76 -3.84
N SER A 68 -41.64 39.81 -5.11
CA SER A 68 -41.60 38.65 -6.03
C SER A 68 -40.17 38.18 -6.30
N SER A 69 -39.24 39.09 -6.52
CA SER A 69 -37.80 38.80 -6.71
C SER A 69 -37.14 38.27 -5.43
N GLN A 70 -37.53 38.77 -4.27
CA GLN A 70 -37.07 38.21 -3.00
C GLN A 70 -37.60 36.79 -2.79
N ALA A 71 -38.87 36.55 -3.11
CA ALA A 71 -39.50 35.24 -2.96
C ALA A 71 -38.83 34.19 -3.87
N VAL A 72 -38.65 34.50 -5.16
CA VAL A 72 -38.02 33.57 -6.11
C VAL A 72 -36.55 33.28 -5.75
N LEU A 73 -35.83 34.28 -5.23
CA LEU A 73 -34.43 34.14 -4.82
C LEU A 73 -34.27 33.30 -3.54
N ARG A 74 -35.22 33.40 -2.60
CA ARG A 74 -35.29 32.52 -1.42
C ARG A 74 -35.47 31.06 -1.84
N LEU A 75 -36.34 30.80 -2.82
CA LEU A 75 -36.52 29.44 -3.36
C LEU A 75 -35.24 28.93 -4.03
N ALA A 76 -34.58 29.78 -4.82
CA ALA A 76 -33.31 29.45 -5.47
C ALA A 76 -32.21 29.13 -4.44
N ALA A 77 -32.16 29.88 -3.33
CA ALA A 77 -31.21 29.63 -2.25
C ALA A 77 -31.42 28.26 -1.58
N CYS A 78 -32.68 27.78 -1.51
CA CYS A 78 -33.01 26.44 -1.03
C CYS A 78 -32.63 25.33 -2.02
N VAL A 79 -32.63 25.60 -3.33
CA VAL A 79 -32.20 24.64 -4.37
C VAL A 79 -30.68 24.46 -4.35
N GLY A 80 -29.93 25.55 -4.24
CA GLY A 80 -28.47 25.50 -4.15
C GLY A 80 -27.77 26.65 -4.87
N ASN A 81 -26.45 26.55 -5.01
CA ASN A 81 -25.65 27.58 -5.67
C ASN A 81 -25.95 27.67 -7.20
N HIS A 82 -26.40 26.56 -7.80
CA HIS A 82 -26.77 26.44 -9.20
C HIS A 82 -28.23 25.97 -9.27
N PHE A 83 -29.01 26.57 -10.16
CA PHE A 83 -30.43 26.24 -10.31
C PHE A 83 -30.93 26.56 -11.72
N ASP A 84 -31.95 25.83 -12.17
CA ASP A 84 -32.60 26.05 -13.46
C ASP A 84 -33.96 26.77 -13.32
N LEU A 85 -34.31 27.52 -14.36
CA LEU A 85 -35.53 28.34 -14.40
C LEU A 85 -36.80 27.50 -14.30
N TYR A 86 -36.79 26.30 -14.87
CA TYR A 86 -37.95 25.42 -14.90
C TYR A 86 -38.25 24.89 -13.50
N LEU A 87 -37.27 24.28 -12.84
CA LEU A 87 -37.33 23.84 -11.45
C LEU A 87 -37.78 24.98 -10.54
N LEU A 88 -37.21 26.18 -10.73
CA LEU A 88 -37.58 27.35 -9.95
C LEU A 88 -39.02 27.80 -10.20
N SER A 89 -39.52 27.76 -11.45
CA SER A 89 -40.91 28.11 -11.77
C SER A 89 -41.90 27.13 -11.16
N VAL A 90 -41.55 25.84 -11.14
CA VAL A 90 -42.38 24.80 -10.54
C VAL A 90 -42.44 24.97 -9.02
N ILE A 91 -41.33 25.32 -8.36
CA ILE A 91 -41.30 25.57 -6.91
C ILE A 91 -41.97 26.92 -6.57
N PHE A 92 -41.86 27.92 -7.45
CA PHE A 92 -42.47 29.24 -7.28
C PHE A 92 -43.98 29.26 -7.57
N GLU A 93 -44.54 28.17 -8.10
CA GLU A 93 -45.95 28.00 -8.45
C GLU A 93 -46.49 29.04 -9.45
N ASN A 94 -45.60 29.59 -10.29
CA ASN A 94 -45.90 30.60 -11.30
C ASN A 94 -45.53 30.09 -12.70
N SER A 95 -46.02 30.78 -13.73
CA SER A 95 -45.56 30.51 -15.10
C SER A 95 -44.05 30.78 -15.24
N LEU A 96 -43.40 30.15 -16.22
CA LEU A 96 -42.00 30.43 -16.57
C LEU A 96 -41.78 31.93 -16.85
N LYS A 97 -42.76 32.59 -17.48
CA LYS A 97 -42.75 34.02 -17.78
C LYS A 97 -42.75 34.88 -16.53
N GLU A 98 -43.66 34.63 -15.60
CA GLU A 98 -43.73 35.35 -14.33
C GLU A 98 -42.51 35.08 -13.45
N THR A 99 -41.99 33.85 -13.46
CA THR A 99 -40.78 33.46 -12.73
C THR A 99 -39.56 34.19 -13.29
N PHE A 100 -39.40 34.25 -14.61
CA PHE A 100 -38.32 34.98 -15.26
C PHE A 100 -38.41 36.48 -14.98
N GLN A 101 -39.61 37.07 -15.06
CA GLN A 101 -39.84 38.48 -14.68
C GLN A 101 -39.48 38.75 -13.22
N ALA A 102 -39.72 37.80 -12.31
CA ALA A 102 -39.30 37.91 -10.91
C ALA A 102 -37.77 37.79 -10.74
N ILE A 103 -37.07 37.06 -11.60
CA ILE A 103 -35.61 36.92 -11.57
C ILE A 103 -34.87 38.12 -12.18
N MET A 104 -35.45 38.80 -13.17
CA MET A 104 -34.80 39.91 -13.89
C MET A 104 -34.22 41.02 -12.99
N PRO A 105 -34.90 41.50 -11.94
CA PRO A 105 -34.33 42.45 -10.99
C PRO A 105 -33.11 41.90 -10.23
N VAL A 106 -33.08 40.59 -9.96
CA VAL A 106 -31.97 39.92 -9.27
C VAL A 106 -30.73 39.81 -10.17
N LEU A 107 -30.94 39.53 -11.47
CA LEU A 107 -29.90 39.54 -12.49
C LEU A 107 -29.32 40.94 -12.69
N THR A 108 -30.18 41.95 -12.75
CA THR A 108 -29.77 43.36 -12.93
C THR A 108 -28.93 43.85 -11.75
N GLU A 109 -29.28 43.44 -10.52
CA GLU A 109 -28.53 43.75 -9.30
C GLU A 109 -27.24 42.92 -9.14
N GLY A 110 -27.00 41.95 -10.03
CA GLY A 110 -25.80 41.11 -10.04
C GLY A 110 -25.72 40.10 -8.89
N LEU A 111 -26.84 39.72 -8.27
CA LEU A 111 -26.82 38.71 -7.19
C LEU A 111 -26.72 37.28 -7.71
N ILE A 112 -27.18 37.06 -8.95
CA ILE A 112 -27.06 35.81 -9.69
C ILE A 112 -26.55 36.10 -11.09
N VAL A 113 -25.93 35.11 -11.73
CA VAL A 113 -25.42 35.21 -13.10
C VAL A 113 -25.93 34.06 -13.96
N PRO A 114 -26.24 34.33 -15.25
CA PRO A 114 -26.56 33.27 -16.21
C PRO A 114 -25.31 32.48 -16.57
N LEU A 115 -25.47 31.19 -16.89
CA LEU A 115 -24.38 30.28 -17.25
C LEU A 115 -24.20 30.07 -18.77
N SER A 116 -24.99 30.77 -19.58
CA SER A 116 -24.93 30.78 -21.05
C SER A 116 -24.86 32.22 -21.60
N GLU A 117 -24.32 32.41 -22.82
CA GLU A 117 -24.16 33.72 -23.46
C GLU A 117 -25.51 34.40 -23.76
N LEU A 118 -25.58 35.72 -23.48
CA LEU A 118 -26.74 36.58 -23.69
C LEU A 118 -26.83 37.04 -25.15
N GLU A 119 -27.77 36.53 -25.92
CA GLU A 119 -28.31 37.25 -27.09
C GLU A 119 -29.78 37.63 -26.78
N MET A 120 -30.03 38.91 -26.58
CA MET A 120 -31.39 39.45 -26.52
C MET A 120 -31.68 40.19 -27.83
N SER A 121 -32.64 39.70 -28.62
CA SER A 121 -33.34 40.54 -29.60
C SER A 121 -34.45 41.31 -28.87
N HIS A 122 -34.43 42.63 -28.99
CA HIS A 122 -35.30 43.54 -28.24
C HIS A 122 -36.66 43.81 -28.88
N ASP A 123 -37.00 43.13 -29.98
CA ASP A 123 -38.28 43.28 -30.66
C ASP A 123 -39.07 41.99 -30.51
N ASP A 124 -40.21 42.10 -29.81
CA ASP A 124 -41.42 41.25 -29.89
C ASP A 124 -42.07 41.09 -28.50
N LEU A 125 -42.70 42.17 -28.05
CA LEU A 125 -43.72 42.15 -27.00
C LEU A 125 -45.06 42.48 -27.66
N ASP A 126 -45.73 41.47 -28.22
CA ASP A 126 -47.18 41.44 -28.43
C ASP A 126 -47.58 40.07 -29.03
N ASP A 127 -47.81 39.05 -28.19
CA ASP A 127 -48.89 38.08 -28.44
C ASP A 127 -49.22 37.19 -27.23
N GLU A 128 -50.52 36.95 -27.06
CA GLU A 128 -51.14 36.25 -25.93
C GLU A 128 -51.18 34.72 -26.13
N THR A 129 -50.05 34.02 -26.01
CA THR A 129 -50.06 32.55 -25.77
C THR A 129 -48.86 32.07 -24.95
N ASP A 130 -49.12 31.48 -23.78
CA ASP A 130 -48.11 30.98 -22.81
C ASP A 130 -47.21 29.83 -23.32
N GLY A 131 -47.53 29.23 -24.47
CA GLY A 131 -46.78 28.10 -25.02
C GLY A 131 -45.46 28.47 -25.72
N ASP A 132 -45.30 29.72 -26.17
CA ASP A 132 -44.19 30.12 -27.06
C ASP A 132 -43.05 30.87 -26.34
N PHE A 133 -43.24 31.18 -25.05
CA PHE A 133 -42.25 31.94 -24.26
C PHE A 133 -41.00 31.11 -23.90
N VAL A 134 -41.12 29.77 -23.84
CA VAL A 134 -40.00 28.87 -23.51
C VAL A 134 -39.04 28.72 -24.69
N SER A 135 -39.57 28.74 -25.91
CA SER A 135 -38.82 28.68 -27.17
C SER A 135 -37.96 29.92 -27.44
N GLN A 136 -38.29 31.05 -26.78
CA GLN A 136 -37.70 32.37 -27.00
C GLN A 136 -36.68 32.78 -25.91
N LEU A 137 -36.56 32.01 -24.83
CA LEU A 137 -35.61 32.28 -23.74
C LEU A 137 -34.33 31.46 -23.93
N ALA A 138 -33.22 32.12 -24.33
CA ALA A 138 -31.91 31.47 -24.48
C ALA A 138 -31.24 31.06 -23.15
N ILE A 139 -31.81 31.45 -21.99
CA ILE A 139 -31.21 31.26 -20.67
C ILE A 139 -32.12 30.41 -19.78
N HIS A 140 -31.63 29.23 -19.41
CA HIS A 140 -32.34 28.32 -18.49
C HIS A 140 -31.59 28.04 -17.19
N HIS A 141 -30.28 28.31 -17.11
CA HIS A 141 -29.45 27.97 -15.95
C HIS A 141 -28.79 29.21 -15.34
N PHE A 142 -28.86 29.29 -14.01
CA PHE A 142 -28.32 30.39 -13.22
C PHE A 142 -27.44 29.86 -12.10
N ARG A 143 -26.51 30.69 -11.63
CA ARG A 143 -25.83 30.49 -10.35
C ARG A 143 -25.81 31.76 -9.52
N PHE A 144 -25.70 31.64 -8.20
CA PHE A 144 -25.39 32.82 -7.40
C PHE A 144 -24.00 33.36 -7.78
N LEU A 145 -23.85 34.68 -7.76
CA LEU A 145 -22.56 35.30 -8.08
C LEU A 145 -21.47 34.83 -7.09
N HIS A 146 -21.85 34.54 -5.84
CA HIS A 146 -20.99 33.99 -4.81
C HIS A 146 -21.80 33.23 -3.74
N ASP A 147 -21.25 32.13 -3.21
CA ASP A 147 -21.82 31.30 -2.13
C ASP A 147 -22.30 32.09 -0.90
N ARG A 148 -21.64 33.20 -0.54
CA ARG A 148 -22.06 34.05 0.59
C ARG A 148 -23.41 34.72 0.34
N VAL A 149 -23.76 34.99 -0.92
CA VAL A 149 -25.07 35.56 -1.32
C VAL A 149 -26.17 34.53 -1.14
N GLN A 150 -25.90 33.28 -1.55
CA GLN A 150 -26.81 32.15 -1.34
C GLN A 150 -27.03 31.90 0.16
N GLN A 151 -25.96 31.84 0.97
CA GLN A 151 -26.05 31.68 2.42
C GLN A 151 -26.81 32.83 3.11
N ALA A 152 -26.55 34.08 2.72
CA ALA A 152 -27.27 35.24 3.23
C ALA A 152 -28.77 35.19 2.90
N THR A 153 -29.09 34.83 1.66
CA THR A 153 -30.49 34.67 1.20
C THR A 153 -31.18 33.54 1.95
N TYR A 154 -30.51 32.39 2.10
CA TYR A 154 -31.04 31.24 2.81
C TYR A 154 -31.27 31.53 4.30
N ALA A 155 -30.37 32.27 4.96
CA ALA A 155 -30.50 32.65 6.36
C ALA A 155 -31.70 33.58 6.65
N LEU A 156 -32.17 34.33 5.66
CA LEU A 156 -33.33 35.24 5.79
C LEU A 156 -34.69 34.53 5.69
N ILE A 157 -34.72 33.24 5.34
CA ILE A 157 -35.96 32.47 5.23
C ILE A 157 -36.38 32.00 6.63
N ASP A 158 -37.65 32.19 6.99
CA ASP A 158 -38.20 31.63 8.22
C ASP A 158 -38.13 30.09 8.18
N GLU A 159 -37.79 29.45 9.30
CA GLU A 159 -37.59 27.99 9.36
C GLU A 159 -38.82 27.20 8.89
N LYS A 160 -40.04 27.68 9.17
CA LYS A 160 -41.27 27.03 8.69
C LYS A 160 -41.42 27.12 7.18
N GLN A 161 -40.95 28.20 6.57
CA GLN A 161 -40.95 28.37 5.12
C GLN A 161 -39.86 27.51 4.48
N LYS A 162 -38.66 27.43 5.06
CA LYS A 162 -37.59 26.53 4.60
C LYS A 162 -38.09 25.09 4.48
N GLN A 163 -38.67 24.55 5.55
CA GLN A 163 -39.20 23.18 5.55
C GLN A 163 -40.25 22.95 4.45
N THR A 164 -41.12 23.93 4.19
CA THR A 164 -42.15 23.82 3.14
C THR A 164 -41.52 23.75 1.75
N VAL A 165 -40.53 24.60 1.49
CA VAL A 165 -39.81 24.66 0.22
C VAL A 165 -38.96 23.41 0.00
N HIS A 166 -38.22 22.95 1.02
CA HIS A 166 -37.47 21.69 0.94
C HIS A 166 -38.39 20.50 0.67
N LEU A 167 -39.60 20.46 1.24
CA LEU A 167 -40.58 19.41 0.95
C LEU A 167 -41.05 19.42 -0.52
N GLN A 168 -41.34 20.61 -1.06
CA GLN A 168 -41.72 20.76 -2.47
C GLN A 168 -40.59 20.30 -3.40
N ILE A 169 -39.35 20.73 -3.14
CA ILE A 169 -38.16 20.31 -3.90
C ILE A 169 -38.00 18.78 -3.83
N ALA A 170 -38.05 18.19 -2.64
CA ALA A 170 -37.86 16.76 -2.45
C ALA A 170 -38.89 15.93 -3.23
N ARG A 171 -40.17 16.31 -3.18
CA ARG A 171 -41.26 15.66 -3.92
C ARG A 171 -41.09 15.80 -5.42
N LEU A 172 -40.68 16.97 -5.90
CA LEU A 172 -40.46 17.23 -7.32
C LEU A 172 -39.27 16.43 -7.85
N LEU A 173 -38.14 16.44 -7.12
CA LEU A 173 -36.97 15.66 -7.48
C LEU A 173 -37.30 14.17 -7.50
N LEU A 174 -37.98 13.65 -6.47
CA LEU A 174 -38.37 12.23 -6.45
C LEU A 174 -39.33 11.88 -7.60
N LYS A 175 -40.32 12.73 -7.91
CA LYS A 175 -41.29 12.50 -8.99
C LYS A 175 -40.64 12.54 -10.38
N ASN A 176 -39.64 13.40 -10.57
CA ASN A 176 -38.96 13.60 -11.85
C ASN A 176 -37.70 12.74 -12.02
N THR A 177 -37.33 11.95 -11.00
CA THR A 177 -36.17 11.05 -11.06
C THR A 177 -36.64 9.64 -11.43
N ARG A 178 -36.13 9.11 -12.55
CA ARG A 178 -36.35 7.72 -12.95
C ARG A 178 -35.67 6.78 -11.95
N THR A 179 -36.21 5.56 -11.78
CA THR A 179 -35.69 4.57 -10.82
C THR A 179 -34.18 4.27 -10.99
N GLU A 180 -33.69 4.28 -12.23
CA GLU A 180 -32.28 4.04 -12.58
C GLU A 180 -31.35 5.21 -12.19
N GLU A 181 -31.86 6.45 -12.20
CA GLU A 181 -31.12 7.65 -11.79
C GLU A 181 -31.20 7.91 -10.29
N LEU A 182 -32.08 7.20 -9.58
CA LEU A 182 -32.36 7.45 -8.17
C LEU A 182 -31.10 7.33 -7.31
N ASP A 183 -30.20 6.39 -7.59
CA ASP A 183 -28.95 6.25 -6.83
C ASP A 183 -28.01 7.45 -6.98
N ASN A 184 -28.00 8.10 -8.15
CA ASN A 184 -27.13 9.25 -8.42
C ASN A 184 -27.64 10.51 -7.72
N LYS A 185 -28.96 10.71 -7.67
CA LYS A 185 -29.61 11.87 -7.03
C LYS A 185 -30.07 11.58 -5.60
N LEU A 186 -29.75 10.40 -5.06
CA LEU A 186 -30.27 9.91 -3.79
C LEU A 186 -29.96 10.84 -2.62
N PHE A 187 -28.71 11.30 -2.52
CA PHE A 187 -28.27 12.15 -1.43
C PHE A 187 -28.96 13.53 -1.46
N ASP A 188 -29.15 14.11 -2.64
CA ASP A 188 -29.85 15.39 -2.80
C ASP A 188 -31.32 15.25 -2.38
N ILE A 189 -32.02 14.25 -2.92
CA ILE A 189 -33.42 13.97 -2.60
C ILE A 189 -33.61 13.76 -1.09
N VAL A 190 -32.78 12.90 -0.49
CA VAL A 190 -32.85 12.58 0.94
C VAL A 190 -32.50 13.80 1.79
N SER A 191 -31.52 14.61 1.39
CA SER A 191 -31.16 15.84 2.10
C SER A 191 -32.36 16.78 2.21
N HIS A 192 -33.07 17.04 1.10
CA HIS A 192 -34.27 17.88 1.11
C HIS A 192 -35.42 17.27 1.94
N PHE A 193 -35.68 15.95 1.84
CA PHE A 193 -36.71 15.31 2.68
C PHE A 193 -36.36 15.39 4.17
N ASN A 194 -35.09 15.18 4.53
CA ASN A 194 -34.63 15.22 5.91
C ASN A 194 -34.75 16.63 6.51
N SER A 195 -34.43 17.67 5.73
CA SER A 195 -34.64 19.07 6.12
C SER A 195 -36.11 19.47 6.28
N ALA A 196 -37.04 18.69 5.71
CA ALA A 196 -38.47 18.99 5.72
C ALA A 196 -39.33 18.04 6.57
N LEU A 197 -38.71 17.10 7.29
CA LEU A 197 -39.39 15.96 7.89
C LEU A 197 -40.53 16.34 8.87
N GLU A 198 -40.38 17.43 9.62
CA GLU A 198 -41.39 17.92 10.58
C GLU A 198 -42.72 18.31 9.91
N ARG A 199 -42.72 18.60 8.61
CA ARG A 199 -43.89 18.97 7.81
C ARG A 199 -44.56 17.80 7.11
N VAL A 200 -43.97 16.62 7.17
CA VAL A 200 -44.53 15.42 6.55
C VAL A 200 -45.52 14.80 7.52
N ASP A 201 -46.82 14.99 7.29
CA ASP A 201 -47.87 14.43 8.15
C ASP A 201 -48.34 13.04 7.68
N ASN A 202 -48.14 12.71 6.41
CA ASN A 202 -48.62 11.46 5.81
C ASN A 202 -47.74 10.26 6.24
N PRO A 203 -48.28 9.25 6.96
CA PRO A 203 -47.50 8.08 7.38
C PRO A 203 -46.91 7.26 6.23
N LEU A 204 -47.59 7.20 5.07
CA LEU A 204 -47.07 6.48 3.90
C LEU A 204 -45.84 7.17 3.30
N GLU A 205 -45.85 8.50 3.28
CA GLU A 205 -44.72 9.31 2.81
C GLU A 205 -43.52 9.20 3.76
N LYS A 206 -43.76 9.16 5.08
CA LYS A 206 -42.69 8.89 6.06
C LYS A 206 -42.03 7.52 5.83
N ASN A 207 -42.81 6.48 5.52
CA ASN A 207 -42.23 5.16 5.22
C ASN A 207 -41.38 5.18 3.94
N GLU A 208 -41.76 5.97 2.93
CA GLU A 208 -40.96 6.13 1.72
C GLU A 208 -39.65 6.88 1.99
N ILE A 209 -39.71 7.96 2.78
CA ILE A 209 -38.51 8.68 3.25
C ILE A 209 -37.60 7.75 4.05
N ALA A 210 -38.16 6.84 4.87
CA ALA A 210 -37.40 5.84 5.60
C ALA A 210 -36.67 4.85 4.67
N ARG A 211 -37.29 4.42 3.56
CA ARG A 211 -36.64 3.57 2.54
C ARG A 211 -35.51 4.29 1.83
N LEU A 212 -35.72 5.55 1.45
CA LEU A 212 -34.69 6.36 0.79
C LEU A 212 -33.49 6.59 1.72
N ASN A 213 -33.73 6.89 3.00
CA ASN A 213 -32.68 7.02 4.01
C ASN A 213 -31.95 5.69 4.29
N LEU A 214 -32.65 4.55 4.27
CA LEU A 214 -32.01 3.23 4.35
C LEU A 214 -31.04 3.02 3.18
N ARG A 215 -31.46 3.35 1.96
CA ARG A 215 -30.62 3.24 0.75
C ARG A 215 -29.42 4.18 0.81
N ALA A 216 -29.63 5.43 1.23
CA ALA A 216 -28.55 6.42 1.40
C ALA A 216 -27.56 5.99 2.48
N GLY A 217 -28.06 5.48 3.61
CA GLY A 217 -27.23 4.93 4.69
C GLY A 217 -26.40 3.73 4.25
N LYS A 218 -26.97 2.80 3.48
CA LYS A 218 -26.22 1.67 2.90
C LYS A 218 -25.13 2.14 1.94
N LYS A 219 -25.42 3.11 1.07
CA LYS A 219 -24.46 3.69 0.12
C LYS A 219 -23.32 4.43 0.83
N ALA A 220 -23.64 5.26 1.83
CA ALA A 220 -22.63 5.94 2.64
C ALA A 220 -21.75 4.97 3.44
N LYS A 221 -22.34 3.90 4.01
CA LYS A 221 -21.59 2.84 4.71
C LYS A 221 -20.61 2.13 3.77
N ALA A 222 -21.04 1.81 2.53
CA ALA A 222 -20.18 1.19 1.52
C ALA A 222 -19.00 2.09 1.10
N ALA A 223 -19.18 3.41 1.15
CA ALA A 223 -18.12 4.40 0.92
C ALA A 223 -17.30 4.76 2.18
N MET A 224 -17.43 3.97 3.27
CA MET A 224 -16.75 4.18 4.56
C MET A 224 -17.08 5.51 5.28
N ALA A 225 -18.13 6.21 4.84
CA ALA A 225 -18.62 7.44 5.47
C ALA A 225 -19.59 7.14 6.62
N TYR A 226 -19.09 6.51 7.69
CA TYR A 226 -19.92 5.91 8.75
C TYR A 226 -20.77 6.94 9.51
N GLU A 227 -20.24 8.13 9.81
CA GLU A 227 -21.00 9.18 10.49
C GLU A 227 -22.17 9.68 9.64
N ALA A 228 -21.94 9.92 8.34
CA ALA A 228 -22.99 10.27 7.39
C ALA A 228 -24.04 9.15 7.27
N ALA A 229 -23.59 7.89 7.21
CA ALA A 229 -24.48 6.73 7.19
C ALA A 229 -25.39 6.69 8.42
N ILE A 230 -24.84 6.88 9.63
CA ILE A 230 -25.59 6.92 10.88
C ILE A 230 -26.63 8.04 10.85
N ASN A 231 -26.27 9.22 10.34
CA ASN A 231 -27.19 10.36 10.25
C ASN A 231 -28.41 10.04 9.38
N TYR A 232 -28.21 9.50 8.17
CA TYR A 232 -29.32 9.07 7.31
C TYR A 232 -30.18 7.99 7.98
N LEU A 233 -29.54 6.97 8.55
CA LEU A 233 -30.24 5.84 9.16
C LEU A 233 -31.07 6.26 10.38
N ASN A 234 -30.55 7.15 11.22
CA ASN A 234 -31.29 7.71 12.36
C ASN A 234 -32.53 8.50 11.92
N VAL A 235 -32.42 9.27 10.82
CA VAL A 235 -33.59 9.95 10.24
C VAL A 235 -34.61 8.93 9.72
N GLY A 236 -34.14 7.86 9.05
CA GLY A 236 -34.99 6.75 8.63
C GLY A 236 -35.72 6.08 9.80
N LEU A 237 -35.04 5.86 10.93
CA LEU A 237 -35.64 5.33 12.17
C LEU A 237 -36.68 6.28 12.77
N ALA A 238 -36.42 7.59 12.76
CA ALA A 238 -37.35 8.62 13.25
C ALA A 238 -38.64 8.72 12.40
N CYS A 239 -38.59 8.27 11.15
CA CYS A 239 -39.76 8.22 10.27
C CYS A 239 -40.70 7.05 10.58
N LEU A 240 -40.24 6.03 11.31
CA LEU A 240 -41.02 4.82 11.58
C LEU A 240 -42.12 5.08 12.62
N SER A 241 -43.32 4.53 12.35
CA SER A 241 -44.41 4.54 13.34
C SER A 241 -44.13 3.57 14.50
N PRO A 242 -44.75 3.74 15.68
CA PRO A 242 -44.61 2.80 16.81
C PRO A 242 -45.02 1.35 16.48
N ASP A 243 -45.92 1.15 15.51
CA ASP A 243 -46.38 -0.16 15.03
C ASP A 243 -45.63 -0.65 13.76
N SER A 244 -44.52 0.00 13.39
CA SER A 244 -43.70 -0.33 12.22
C SER A 244 -43.19 -1.77 12.22
N TRP A 245 -42.81 -2.32 13.38
CA TRP A 245 -42.47 -3.73 13.55
C TRP A 245 -43.59 -4.71 13.16
N LYS A 246 -44.86 -4.29 13.12
CA LYS A 246 -45.97 -5.13 12.64
C LYS A 246 -46.35 -4.85 11.19
N THR A 247 -46.28 -3.58 10.79
CA THR A 247 -46.82 -3.11 9.50
C THR A 247 -45.78 -3.09 8.38
N HIS A 248 -44.51 -2.87 8.72
CA HIS A 248 -43.37 -2.71 7.81
C HIS A 248 -42.13 -3.40 8.39
N TYR A 249 -42.27 -4.69 8.73
CA TYR A 249 -41.25 -5.47 9.45
C TYR A 249 -39.88 -5.42 8.78
N ASP A 250 -39.78 -5.73 7.49
CA ASP A 250 -38.49 -5.82 6.77
C ASP A 250 -37.75 -4.49 6.72
N LEU A 251 -38.46 -3.38 6.45
CA LEU A 251 -37.89 -2.03 6.44
C LEU A 251 -37.37 -1.66 7.83
N THR A 252 -38.18 -1.93 8.86
CA THR A 252 -37.85 -1.63 10.25
C THR A 252 -36.62 -2.42 10.68
N LEU A 253 -36.60 -3.72 10.41
CA LEU A 253 -35.49 -4.61 10.70
C LEU A 253 -34.21 -4.15 9.98
N GLN A 254 -34.28 -3.89 8.68
CA GLN A 254 -33.11 -3.48 7.88
C GLN A 254 -32.54 -2.13 8.32
N LEU A 255 -33.38 -1.18 8.72
CA LEU A 255 -32.92 0.09 9.31
C LEU A 255 -32.17 -0.16 10.62
N HIS A 256 -32.72 -0.96 11.54
CA HIS A 256 -32.04 -1.27 12.80
C HIS A 256 -30.72 -2.01 12.55
N LEU A 257 -30.71 -3.07 11.73
CA LEU A 257 -29.50 -3.85 11.41
C LEU A 257 -28.42 -2.98 10.77
N THR A 258 -28.78 -2.16 9.77
CA THR A 258 -27.80 -1.29 9.10
C THR A 258 -27.28 -0.20 10.05
N THR A 259 -28.11 0.29 10.97
CA THR A 259 -27.69 1.28 11.98
C THR A 259 -26.74 0.67 13.01
N ILE A 260 -27.05 -0.55 13.49
CA ILE A 260 -26.19 -1.33 14.39
C ILE A 260 -24.80 -1.51 13.75
N ASP A 261 -24.74 -1.93 12.49
CA ASP A 261 -23.47 -2.07 11.74
C ASP A 261 -22.73 -0.75 11.58
N ALA A 262 -23.42 0.34 11.24
CA ALA A 262 -22.77 1.64 11.04
C ALA A 262 -22.23 2.20 12.36
N GLN A 263 -22.97 2.05 13.45
CA GLN A 263 -22.54 2.42 14.80
C GLN A 263 -21.37 1.57 15.28
N TYR A 264 -21.34 0.28 14.95
CA TYR A 264 -20.17 -0.59 15.18
C TYR A 264 -18.91 -0.01 14.56
N LEU A 265 -18.97 0.23 13.25
CA LEU A 265 -17.84 0.69 12.46
C LEU A 265 -17.38 2.09 12.89
N ASN A 266 -18.28 2.88 13.48
CA ASN A 266 -17.99 4.18 14.08
C ASN A 266 -17.70 4.14 15.59
N ILE A 267 -17.50 2.96 16.20
CA ILE A 267 -17.10 2.78 17.62
C ILE A 267 -18.16 3.34 18.62
N GLN A 268 -19.43 3.38 18.22
CA GLN A 268 -20.57 3.80 19.04
C GLN A 268 -21.27 2.60 19.70
N PHE A 269 -20.53 1.88 20.56
CA PHE A 269 -20.96 0.59 21.12
C PHE A 269 -22.21 0.67 22.01
N GLU A 270 -22.37 1.74 22.79
CA GLU A 270 -23.54 1.90 23.67
C GLU A 270 -24.84 2.04 22.86
N GLN A 271 -24.83 2.87 21.81
CA GLN A 271 -25.97 3.06 20.92
C GLN A 271 -26.29 1.77 20.15
N ALA A 272 -25.25 1.07 19.67
CA ALA A 272 -25.43 -0.19 18.96
C ALA A 272 -26.04 -1.27 19.87
N THR A 273 -25.59 -1.35 21.14
CA THR A 273 -26.13 -2.29 22.13
C THR A 273 -27.61 -2.04 22.41
N PHE A 274 -28.01 -0.78 22.54
CA PHE A 274 -29.42 -0.42 22.72
C PHE A 274 -30.29 -0.88 21.54
N LEU A 275 -29.83 -0.68 20.30
CA LEU A 275 -30.56 -1.14 19.11
C LEU A 275 -30.60 -2.67 19.01
N VAL A 276 -29.52 -3.37 19.38
CA VAL A 276 -29.46 -4.83 19.47
C VAL A 276 -30.57 -5.37 20.38
N GLU A 277 -30.74 -4.80 21.57
CA GLU A 277 -31.78 -5.21 22.51
C GLU A 277 -33.20 -5.04 21.92
N ILE A 278 -33.44 -3.94 21.21
CA ILE A 278 -34.72 -3.70 20.52
C ILE A 278 -35.00 -4.80 19.50
N VAL A 279 -34.03 -5.12 18.64
CA VAL A 279 -34.23 -6.15 17.62
C VAL A 279 -34.44 -7.53 18.25
N LEU A 280 -33.68 -7.90 19.28
CA LEU A 280 -33.85 -9.20 19.96
C LEU A 280 -35.24 -9.36 20.60
N GLN A 281 -35.83 -8.27 21.11
CA GLN A 281 -37.18 -8.25 21.68
C GLN A 281 -38.29 -8.25 20.61
N LYS A 282 -38.09 -7.55 19.49
CA LYS A 282 -39.14 -7.30 18.48
C LYS A 282 -39.11 -8.25 17.29
N ALA A 283 -37.96 -8.83 16.96
CA ALA A 283 -37.83 -9.76 15.86
C ALA A 283 -38.71 -11.00 16.07
N THR A 284 -39.43 -11.39 15.02
CA THR A 284 -40.40 -12.50 15.04
C THR A 284 -39.77 -13.80 14.55
N ASN A 285 -38.77 -13.71 13.67
CA ASN A 285 -38.01 -14.84 13.14
C ASN A 285 -36.74 -15.10 13.97
N LEU A 286 -36.38 -16.38 14.07
CA LEU A 286 -35.15 -16.85 14.69
C LEU A 286 -33.91 -16.31 13.97
N LEU A 287 -33.88 -16.37 12.64
CA LEU A 287 -32.72 -15.98 11.84
C LEU A 287 -32.39 -14.49 11.99
N ASP A 288 -33.40 -13.64 12.15
CA ASP A 288 -33.22 -12.21 12.37
C ASP A 288 -32.54 -11.94 13.72
N LYS A 289 -32.93 -12.67 14.78
CA LYS A 289 -32.28 -12.58 16.10
C LYS A 289 -30.83 -13.06 16.05
N VAL A 290 -30.59 -14.14 15.33
CA VAL A 290 -29.26 -14.73 15.20
C VAL A 290 -28.32 -13.82 14.41
N THR A 291 -28.82 -13.13 13.38
CA THR A 291 -28.06 -12.10 12.63
C THR A 291 -27.59 -10.97 13.55
N VAL A 292 -28.40 -10.57 14.52
CA VAL A 292 -28.00 -9.56 15.51
C VAL A 292 -26.94 -10.09 16.47
N TYR A 293 -27.05 -11.36 16.88
CA TYR A 293 -26.02 -11.98 17.71
C TYR A 293 -24.66 -12.06 16.99
N GLU A 294 -24.62 -12.27 15.66
CA GLU A 294 -23.39 -12.19 14.87
C GLU A 294 -22.68 -10.83 15.08
N THR A 295 -23.40 -9.72 14.88
CA THR A 295 -22.82 -8.38 15.10
C THR A 295 -22.48 -8.15 16.57
N GLN A 296 -23.26 -8.70 17.51
CA GLN A 296 -22.99 -8.59 18.95
C GLN A 296 -21.72 -9.28 19.41
N ILE A 297 -21.38 -10.43 18.82
CA ILE A 297 -20.10 -11.10 19.07
C ILE A 297 -18.93 -10.20 18.63
N LEU A 298 -19.06 -9.52 17.49
CA LEU A 298 -18.05 -8.58 16.99
C LEU A 298 -17.92 -7.32 17.88
N PHE A 299 -19.03 -6.81 18.45
CA PHE A 299 -19.01 -5.73 19.45
C PHE A 299 -18.19 -6.11 20.66
N PHE A 300 -18.54 -7.24 21.27
CA PHE A 300 -17.87 -7.70 22.47
C PHE A 300 -16.39 -8.01 22.22
N GLY A 301 -16.04 -8.55 21.05
CA GLY A 301 -14.65 -8.69 20.63
C GLY A 301 -13.91 -7.35 20.56
N ALA A 302 -14.52 -6.31 19.99
CA ALA A 302 -13.92 -4.97 19.88
C ALA A 302 -13.81 -4.23 21.22
N GLU A 303 -14.75 -4.43 22.15
CA GLU A 303 -14.70 -3.90 23.52
C GLU A 303 -13.82 -4.74 24.46
N ASN A 304 -13.13 -5.77 23.94
CA ASN A 304 -12.33 -6.73 24.71
C ASN A 304 -13.12 -7.51 25.80
N LYS A 305 -14.44 -7.62 25.61
CA LYS A 305 -15.38 -8.42 26.43
C LYS A 305 -15.47 -9.85 25.88
N MET A 306 -14.34 -10.55 25.87
CA MET A 306 -14.19 -11.84 25.18
C MET A 306 -15.11 -12.94 25.74
N GLN A 307 -15.38 -12.93 27.05
CA GLN A 307 -16.26 -13.93 27.67
C GLN A 307 -17.73 -13.74 27.27
N GLU A 308 -18.18 -12.49 27.18
CA GLU A 308 -19.50 -12.09 26.74
C GLU A 308 -19.71 -12.48 25.28
N ALA A 309 -18.72 -12.23 24.41
CA ALA A 309 -18.72 -12.68 23.02
C ALA A 309 -18.96 -14.20 22.91
N LEU A 310 -18.26 -14.98 23.74
CA LEU A 310 -18.37 -16.43 23.73
C LEU A 310 -19.75 -16.91 24.22
N ASN A 311 -20.25 -16.33 25.31
CA ASN A 311 -21.57 -16.67 25.86
C ASN A 311 -22.69 -16.37 24.86
N THR A 312 -22.62 -15.21 24.20
CA THR A 312 -23.56 -14.81 23.14
C THR A 312 -23.52 -15.77 21.95
N GLY A 313 -22.32 -16.16 21.51
CA GLY A 313 -22.17 -17.13 20.43
C GLY A 313 -22.74 -18.51 20.78
N LEU A 314 -22.49 -19.02 21.99
CA LEU A 314 -23.07 -20.29 22.45
C LEU A 314 -24.61 -20.23 22.51
N GLN A 315 -25.18 -19.12 22.98
CA GLN A 315 -26.62 -18.91 22.97
C GLN A 315 -27.20 -18.90 21.56
N ALA A 316 -26.52 -18.24 20.61
CA ALA A 316 -26.95 -18.20 19.22
C ALA A 316 -26.88 -19.59 18.56
N LEU A 317 -25.84 -20.38 18.83
CA LEU A 317 -25.74 -21.76 18.34
C LEU A 317 -26.82 -22.69 18.93
N GLN A 318 -27.14 -22.52 20.21
CA GLN A 318 -28.24 -23.25 20.85
C GLN A 318 -29.58 -22.91 20.19
N MET A 319 -29.81 -21.64 19.85
CA MET A 319 -31.00 -21.18 19.13
C MET A 319 -31.10 -21.80 17.73
N LEU A 320 -29.98 -21.97 17.03
CA LEU A 320 -29.90 -22.67 15.74
C LEU A 320 -29.89 -24.21 15.85
N ASN A 321 -29.97 -24.78 17.06
CA ASN A 321 -29.84 -26.22 17.30
C ASN A 321 -28.55 -26.83 16.70
N ILE A 322 -27.42 -26.09 16.76
CA ILE A 322 -26.11 -26.57 16.32
C ILE A 322 -25.30 -27.04 17.53
N PRO A 323 -25.17 -28.36 17.76
CA PRO A 323 -24.32 -28.86 18.83
C PRO A 323 -22.85 -28.74 18.44
N LEU A 324 -22.00 -28.40 19.42
CA LEU A 324 -20.55 -28.39 19.21
C LEU A 324 -20.01 -29.80 19.05
N SER A 325 -19.23 -30.01 17.99
CA SER A 325 -18.57 -31.27 17.69
C SER A 325 -17.31 -31.45 18.52
N LYS A 326 -17.13 -32.66 19.08
CA LYS A 326 -15.93 -33.00 19.88
C LYS A 326 -14.77 -33.56 19.04
N SER A 327 -15.02 -33.89 17.78
CA SER A 327 -14.03 -34.48 16.87
C SER A 327 -14.25 -33.98 15.44
N PRO A 328 -13.17 -33.87 14.64
CA PRO A 328 -13.28 -33.55 13.22
C PRO A 328 -13.94 -34.70 12.43
N PRO A 329 -14.32 -34.47 11.16
CA PRO A 329 -14.71 -35.55 10.25
C PRO A 329 -13.62 -36.63 10.16
N GLN A 330 -14.01 -37.90 10.03
CA GLN A 330 -13.06 -39.01 9.87
C GLN A 330 -12.58 -39.13 8.42
N ASN A 331 -11.31 -39.50 8.23
CA ASN A 331 -10.69 -39.79 6.92
C ASN A 331 -10.90 -38.67 5.88
N ILE A 332 -10.53 -37.44 6.23
CA ILE A 332 -10.67 -36.27 5.36
C ILE A 332 -9.80 -36.43 4.11
N ASP A 333 -10.46 -36.45 2.94
CA ASP A 333 -9.81 -36.25 1.64
C ASP A 333 -9.95 -34.79 1.22
N PHE A 334 -8.85 -34.03 1.31
CA PHE A 334 -8.82 -32.60 0.99
C PHE A 334 -9.03 -32.30 -0.50
N GLU A 335 -8.67 -33.22 -1.41
CA GLU A 335 -8.92 -33.02 -2.85
C GLU A 335 -10.41 -33.18 -3.18
N TRP A 336 -11.08 -34.12 -2.50
CA TRP A 336 -12.54 -34.22 -2.56
C TRP A 336 -13.22 -32.99 -1.95
N CYS A 337 -12.70 -32.46 -0.82
CA CYS A 337 -13.26 -31.28 -0.16
C CYS A 337 -13.28 -30.04 -1.05
N TYR A 338 -12.33 -29.87 -1.97
CA TYR A 338 -12.34 -28.76 -2.94
C TYR A 338 -13.60 -28.78 -3.83
N ASN A 339 -14.08 -29.98 -4.15
CA ASN A 339 -15.21 -30.24 -5.04
C ASN A 339 -16.57 -30.31 -4.32
N LEU A 340 -16.60 -30.07 -3.00
CA LEU A 340 -17.87 -29.92 -2.29
C LEU A 340 -18.71 -28.79 -2.90
N PRO A 341 -20.05 -28.96 -2.98
CA PRO A 341 -20.94 -27.93 -3.49
C PRO A 341 -20.90 -26.70 -2.58
N GLN A 342 -21.39 -25.56 -3.07
CA GLN A 342 -21.63 -24.40 -2.21
C GLN A 342 -22.77 -24.69 -1.24
N MET A 343 -22.59 -24.39 0.04
CA MET A 343 -23.62 -24.50 1.06
C MET A 343 -24.80 -23.57 0.74
N LEU A 344 -26.02 -24.10 0.68
CA LEU A 344 -27.23 -23.31 0.33
C LEU A 344 -28.11 -23.00 1.55
N GLU A 345 -27.97 -23.77 2.62
CA GLU A 345 -28.77 -23.64 3.84
C GLU A 345 -28.37 -22.39 4.62
N HIS A 346 -29.20 -21.35 4.55
CA HIS A 346 -28.94 -20.05 5.18
C HIS A 346 -28.69 -20.16 6.71
N GLU A 347 -29.43 -21.04 7.39
CA GLU A 347 -29.23 -21.33 8.83
C GLU A 347 -27.82 -21.82 9.13
N LYS A 348 -27.26 -22.68 8.28
CA LYS A 348 -25.92 -23.26 8.47
C LYS A 348 -24.83 -22.26 8.12
N GLN A 349 -25.00 -21.47 7.06
CA GLN A 349 -24.09 -20.36 6.76
C GLN A 349 -24.00 -19.36 7.92
N LEU A 350 -25.13 -19.04 8.54
CA LEU A 350 -25.17 -18.14 9.70
C LEU A 350 -24.49 -18.78 10.93
N ALA A 351 -24.68 -20.08 11.15
CA ALA A 351 -23.94 -20.80 12.18
C ALA A 351 -22.41 -20.75 11.94
N LEU A 352 -21.95 -20.88 10.70
CA LEU A 352 -20.51 -20.79 10.38
C LEU A 352 -19.95 -19.40 10.68
N LYS A 353 -20.70 -18.33 10.41
CA LYS A 353 -20.31 -16.96 10.75
C LYS A 353 -20.16 -16.77 12.26
N ILE A 354 -21.11 -17.28 13.04
CA ILE A 354 -21.06 -17.24 14.51
C ILE A 354 -19.85 -18.02 15.02
N LEU A 355 -19.65 -19.26 14.54
CA LEU A 355 -18.51 -20.09 14.94
C LEU A 355 -17.18 -19.39 14.63
N MET A 356 -17.06 -18.77 13.46
CA MET A 356 -15.88 -17.98 13.08
C MET A 356 -15.67 -16.76 13.99
N GLY A 357 -16.72 -15.99 14.27
CA GLY A 357 -16.65 -14.85 15.20
C GLY A 357 -16.27 -15.25 16.63
N MET A 358 -16.61 -16.48 17.05
CA MET A 358 -16.24 -17.04 18.35
C MET A 358 -14.80 -17.57 18.42
N MET A 359 -14.12 -17.78 17.28
CA MET A 359 -12.77 -18.38 17.26
C MET A 359 -11.76 -17.56 18.08
N THR A 360 -11.69 -16.25 17.85
CA THR A 360 -10.75 -15.37 18.59
C THR A 360 -11.10 -15.30 20.09
N PRO A 361 -12.36 -15.03 20.50
CA PRO A 361 -12.74 -15.08 21.90
C PRO A 361 -12.45 -16.42 22.58
N ALA A 362 -12.77 -17.54 21.93
CA ALA A 362 -12.51 -18.87 22.47
C ALA A 362 -11.01 -19.12 22.67
N TYR A 363 -10.17 -18.73 21.71
CA TYR A 363 -8.72 -18.84 21.83
C TYR A 363 -8.16 -18.07 23.03
N VAL A 364 -8.76 -16.90 23.37
CA VAL A 364 -8.28 -16.06 24.47
C VAL A 364 -8.78 -16.52 25.85
N VAL A 365 -10.09 -16.77 26.01
CA VAL A 365 -10.69 -17.03 27.33
C VAL A 365 -11.08 -18.48 27.59
N SER A 366 -11.20 -19.32 26.57
CA SER A 366 -11.57 -20.73 26.72
C SER A 366 -10.89 -21.63 25.67
N PRO A 367 -9.55 -21.80 25.75
CA PRO A 367 -8.78 -22.53 24.73
C PRO A 367 -9.27 -23.97 24.50
N GLU A 368 -9.81 -24.61 25.54
CA GLU A 368 -10.40 -25.97 25.48
C GLU A 368 -11.59 -26.06 24.51
N LEU A 369 -12.32 -24.97 24.30
CA LEU A 369 -13.48 -24.92 23.42
C LEU A 369 -13.08 -24.70 21.95
N PHE A 370 -11.92 -24.11 21.72
CA PHE A 370 -11.47 -23.66 20.40
C PHE A 370 -11.45 -24.80 19.35
N PRO A 371 -10.90 -26.00 19.62
CA PRO A 371 -10.97 -27.11 18.67
C PRO A 371 -12.41 -27.52 18.33
N SER A 372 -13.32 -27.50 19.30
CA SER A 372 -14.71 -27.90 19.09
C SER A 372 -15.43 -26.95 18.12
N LEU A 373 -15.09 -25.67 18.12
CA LEU A 373 -15.63 -24.70 17.15
C LEU A 373 -15.18 -25.05 15.73
N VAL A 374 -13.87 -25.26 15.54
CA VAL A 374 -13.28 -25.63 14.24
C VAL A 374 -13.86 -26.94 13.72
N TYR A 375 -13.95 -27.97 14.56
CA TYR A 375 -14.54 -29.26 14.19
C TYR A 375 -16.01 -29.14 13.79
N THR A 376 -16.76 -28.25 14.43
CA THR A 376 -18.16 -28.00 14.07
C THR A 376 -18.27 -27.36 12.68
N VAL A 377 -17.41 -26.38 12.36
CA VAL A 377 -17.36 -25.79 11.01
C VAL A 377 -17.03 -26.84 9.96
N LEU A 378 -16.04 -27.70 10.22
CA LEU A 378 -15.67 -28.78 9.30
C LEU A 378 -16.80 -29.79 9.09
N ASN A 379 -17.42 -30.29 10.17
CA ASN A 379 -18.51 -31.25 10.06
C ASN A 379 -19.71 -30.68 9.27
N LEU A 380 -20.07 -29.42 9.52
CA LEU A 380 -21.12 -28.74 8.76
C LEU A 380 -20.73 -28.59 7.28
N SER A 381 -19.48 -28.23 7.00
CA SER A 381 -19.00 -28.07 5.62
C SER A 381 -18.99 -29.41 4.86
N PHE A 382 -18.63 -30.50 5.53
CA PHE A 382 -18.66 -31.84 4.94
C PHE A 382 -20.06 -32.35 4.64
N GLN A 383 -21.03 -31.99 5.49
CA GLN A 383 -22.41 -32.46 5.36
C GLN A 383 -23.22 -31.62 4.37
N TYR A 384 -22.99 -30.31 4.31
CA TYR A 384 -23.84 -29.36 3.57
C TYR A 384 -23.10 -28.61 2.45
N GLY A 385 -21.80 -28.84 2.26
CA GLY A 385 -20.98 -28.14 1.28
C GLY A 385 -20.16 -26.98 1.88
N ASN A 386 -19.29 -26.38 1.09
CA ASN A 386 -18.40 -25.30 1.52
C ASN A 386 -19.10 -23.94 1.51
N ALA A 387 -18.74 -23.09 2.45
CA ALA A 387 -19.03 -21.65 2.43
C ALA A 387 -17.72 -20.85 2.58
N PRO A 388 -17.70 -19.54 2.32
CA PRO A 388 -16.51 -18.72 2.54
C PRO A 388 -15.92 -18.87 3.96
N GLN A 389 -16.77 -19.02 4.98
CA GLN A 389 -16.36 -19.20 6.38
C GLN A 389 -15.66 -20.54 6.64
N SER A 390 -15.89 -21.56 5.80
CA SER A 390 -15.23 -22.86 5.90
C SER A 390 -13.71 -22.74 5.65
N ILE A 391 -13.28 -21.75 4.86
CA ILE A 391 -11.89 -21.58 4.43
C ILE A 391 -10.95 -21.39 5.62
N LEU A 392 -11.33 -20.53 6.56
CA LEU A 392 -10.52 -20.28 7.75
C LEU A 392 -10.39 -21.56 8.60
N ALA A 393 -11.48 -22.32 8.75
CA ALA A 393 -11.47 -23.56 9.51
C ALA A 393 -10.53 -24.62 8.91
N TYR A 394 -10.43 -24.73 7.58
CA TYR A 394 -9.44 -25.61 6.95
C TYR A 394 -8.00 -25.21 7.29
N THR A 395 -7.71 -23.91 7.31
CA THR A 395 -6.37 -23.40 7.65
C THR A 395 -6.03 -23.64 9.12
N VAL A 396 -6.95 -23.30 10.03
CA VAL A 396 -6.78 -23.52 11.48
C VAL A 396 -6.70 -25.01 11.81
N TYR A 397 -7.46 -25.85 11.10
CA TYR A 397 -7.32 -27.29 11.22
C TYR A 397 -5.97 -27.79 10.71
N GLY A 398 -5.44 -27.17 9.65
CA GLY A 398 -4.07 -27.37 9.20
C GLY A 398 -3.04 -27.07 10.28
N MET A 399 -3.22 -25.97 11.02
CA MET A 399 -2.40 -25.62 12.19
C MET A 399 -2.46 -26.70 13.30
N PHE A 400 -3.64 -27.25 13.62
CA PHE A 400 -3.74 -28.35 14.59
C PHE A 400 -3.05 -29.62 14.10
N LEU A 401 -3.20 -29.94 12.82
CA LEU A 401 -2.58 -31.10 12.19
C LEU A 401 -1.05 -31.00 12.19
N CYS A 402 -0.50 -29.84 11.84
CA CYS A 402 0.95 -29.61 11.88
C CYS A 402 1.50 -29.51 13.31
N GLY A 403 0.73 -28.91 14.23
CA GLY A 403 1.10 -28.70 15.63
C GLY A 403 0.83 -29.92 16.52
N GLU A 404 -0.32 -29.91 17.19
CA GLU A 404 -0.66 -30.86 18.26
C GLU A 404 -0.79 -32.31 17.80
N LEU A 405 -1.31 -32.53 16.57
CA LEU A 405 -1.60 -33.87 16.06
C LEU A 405 -0.44 -34.48 15.26
N GLU A 406 0.64 -33.71 15.03
CA GLU A 406 1.88 -34.13 14.36
C GLU A 406 1.68 -34.81 12.98
N ASN A 407 0.58 -34.51 12.28
CA ASN A 407 0.26 -34.97 10.93
C ASN A 407 0.49 -33.85 9.90
N ILE A 408 1.77 -33.56 9.64
CA ILE A 408 2.20 -32.44 8.80
C ILE A 408 1.70 -32.54 7.36
N GLU A 409 1.68 -33.75 6.77
CA GLU A 409 1.26 -33.93 5.38
C GLU A 409 -0.22 -33.59 5.19
N SER A 410 -1.09 -34.07 6.07
CA SER A 410 -2.51 -33.68 6.06
C SER A 410 -2.68 -32.20 6.38
N GLY A 411 -1.92 -31.66 7.33
CA GLY A 411 -2.01 -30.25 7.72
C GLY A 411 -1.66 -29.30 6.58
N TYR A 412 -0.61 -29.61 5.84
CA TYR A 412 -0.21 -28.84 4.67
C TYR A 412 -1.26 -28.89 3.55
N ARG A 413 -1.85 -30.07 3.29
CA ARG A 413 -2.96 -30.21 2.33
C ARG A 413 -4.21 -29.42 2.74
N ALA A 414 -4.53 -29.38 4.04
CA ALA A 414 -5.63 -28.56 4.55
C ALA A 414 -5.39 -27.06 4.29
N GLY A 415 -4.17 -26.59 4.54
CA GLY A 415 -3.77 -25.21 4.25
C GLY A 415 -3.81 -24.88 2.76
N GLN A 416 -3.30 -25.78 1.90
CA GLN A 416 -3.37 -25.60 0.44
C GLN A 416 -4.82 -25.59 -0.07
N LEU A 417 -5.69 -26.44 0.47
CA LEU A 417 -7.11 -26.41 0.17
C LEU A 417 -7.72 -25.05 0.51
N ALA A 418 -7.41 -24.50 1.69
CA ALA A 418 -7.91 -23.18 2.06
C ALA A 418 -7.45 -22.09 1.09
N LEU A 419 -6.19 -22.10 0.67
CA LEU A 419 -5.68 -21.16 -0.34
C LEU A 419 -6.42 -21.30 -1.68
N LYS A 420 -6.65 -22.54 -2.17
CA LYS A 420 -7.44 -22.78 -3.40
C LYS A 420 -8.89 -22.31 -3.26
N LEU A 421 -9.50 -22.49 -2.08
CA LEU A 421 -10.88 -22.08 -1.82
C LEU A 421 -11.05 -20.56 -1.72
N LEU A 422 -10.01 -19.81 -1.30
CA LEU A 422 -10.04 -18.34 -1.34
C LEU A 422 -10.34 -17.83 -2.76
N ASP A 423 -9.63 -18.38 -3.74
CA ASP A 423 -9.78 -18.00 -5.15
C ASP A 423 -11.16 -18.45 -5.68
N LYS A 424 -11.59 -19.67 -5.35
CA LYS A 424 -12.90 -20.20 -5.77
C LYS A 424 -14.10 -19.39 -5.26
N PHE A 425 -14.04 -18.89 -4.02
CA PHE A 425 -15.11 -18.07 -3.44
C PHE A 425 -14.93 -16.58 -3.63
N ASN A 426 -13.83 -16.12 -4.27
CA ASN A 426 -13.43 -14.72 -4.36
C ASN A 426 -13.51 -14.00 -2.99
N ALA A 427 -13.01 -14.66 -1.94
CA ALA A 427 -13.16 -14.25 -0.55
C ALA A 427 -12.04 -13.29 -0.11
N GLU A 428 -11.94 -12.12 -0.76
CA GLU A 428 -10.86 -11.14 -0.53
C GLU A 428 -10.77 -10.66 0.92
N ASN A 429 -11.90 -10.56 1.64
CA ASN A 429 -11.93 -10.17 3.05
C ASN A 429 -11.33 -11.21 4.02
N LEU A 430 -11.29 -12.49 3.64
CA LEU A 430 -10.71 -13.57 4.47
C LEU A 430 -9.25 -13.86 4.13
N LYS A 431 -8.81 -13.44 2.94
CA LYS A 431 -7.49 -13.71 2.38
C LYS A 431 -6.33 -13.36 3.32
N PRO A 432 -6.29 -12.21 4.00
CA PRO A 432 -5.13 -11.90 4.83
C PRO A 432 -5.03 -12.79 6.07
N MET A 433 -6.17 -13.12 6.69
CA MET A 433 -6.22 -14.00 7.87
C MET A 433 -5.82 -15.43 7.52
N VAL A 434 -6.35 -15.95 6.41
CA VAL A 434 -6.02 -17.30 5.91
C VAL A 434 -4.56 -17.40 5.50
N ARG A 435 -4.04 -16.41 4.76
CA ARG A 435 -2.63 -16.39 4.35
C ARG A 435 -1.69 -16.31 5.54
N GLU A 436 -1.99 -15.44 6.52
CA GLU A 436 -1.16 -15.31 7.71
C GLU A 436 -1.07 -16.64 8.48
N ASN A 437 -2.21 -17.28 8.78
CA ASN A 437 -2.24 -18.56 9.48
C ASN A 437 -1.52 -19.68 8.70
N PHE A 438 -1.65 -19.67 7.37
CA PHE A 438 -0.90 -20.61 6.52
C PHE A 438 0.61 -20.36 6.65
N ASP A 439 1.04 -19.11 6.52
CA ASP A 439 2.46 -18.73 6.52
C ASP A 439 3.12 -18.93 7.90
N SER A 440 2.37 -18.73 9.00
CA SER A 440 2.90 -18.81 10.37
C SER A 440 2.87 -20.22 10.94
N CYS A 441 1.85 -21.01 10.62
CA CYS A 441 1.57 -22.27 11.32
C CYS A 441 1.57 -23.53 10.43
N VAL A 442 1.55 -23.39 9.09
CA VAL A 442 1.44 -24.54 8.17
C VAL A 442 2.63 -24.65 7.23
N ARG A 443 2.94 -23.57 6.51
CA ARG A 443 4.05 -23.50 5.54
C ARG A 443 5.42 -23.90 6.13
N PRO A 444 5.83 -23.46 7.34
CA PRO A 444 7.18 -23.72 7.86
C PRO A 444 7.51 -25.21 8.02
N TRP A 445 6.49 -26.06 8.10
CA TRP A 445 6.66 -27.51 8.28
C TRP A 445 6.94 -28.27 6.98
N LYS A 446 6.83 -27.61 5.81
CA LYS A 446 7.05 -28.23 4.48
C LYS A 446 7.89 -27.40 3.51
N GLU A 447 7.92 -26.08 3.68
CA GLU A 447 8.66 -25.16 2.83
C GLU A 447 9.66 -24.34 3.64
N HIS A 448 10.65 -23.76 2.96
CA HIS A 448 11.59 -22.85 3.62
C HIS A 448 10.85 -21.64 4.21
N PHE A 449 11.15 -21.33 5.47
CA PHE A 449 10.49 -20.25 6.18
C PHE A 449 10.68 -18.85 5.56
N CYS A 450 11.70 -18.65 4.71
CA CYS A 450 11.92 -17.38 4.01
C CYS A 450 10.78 -17.03 3.02
N TYR A 451 9.97 -17.99 2.57
CA TYR A 451 8.80 -17.69 1.76
C TYR A 451 7.69 -17.02 2.57
N SER A 452 7.58 -17.32 3.87
CA SER A 452 6.65 -16.65 4.78
C SER A 452 7.03 -15.17 4.94
N THR A 453 8.32 -14.83 5.07
CA THR A 453 8.75 -13.42 5.21
C THR A 453 8.41 -12.58 3.99
N GLN A 454 8.57 -13.13 2.78
CA GLN A 454 8.17 -12.45 1.53
C GLN A 454 6.65 -12.23 1.47
N SER A 455 5.88 -13.25 1.87
CA SER A 455 4.41 -13.17 1.91
C SER A 455 3.93 -12.10 2.90
N TYR A 456 4.50 -12.05 4.11
CA TYR A 456 4.18 -11.01 5.09
C TYR A 456 4.48 -9.61 4.57
N HIS A 457 5.64 -9.40 3.95
CA HIS A 457 6.00 -8.10 3.40
C HIS A 457 4.96 -7.58 2.40
N LYS A 458 4.50 -8.45 1.49
CA LYS A 458 3.44 -8.12 0.52
C LYS A 458 2.10 -7.84 1.22
N SER A 459 1.73 -8.63 2.21
CA SER A 459 0.49 -8.44 2.97
C SER A 459 0.48 -7.13 3.76
N ILE A 460 1.63 -6.67 4.26
CA ILE A 460 1.76 -5.36 4.91
C ILE A 460 1.44 -4.23 3.91
N GLN A 461 2.04 -4.26 2.72
CA GLN A 461 1.82 -3.24 1.68
C GLN A 461 0.35 -3.20 1.28
N ASN A 462 -0.23 -4.35 0.95
CA ASN A 462 -1.64 -4.45 0.59
C ASN A 462 -2.57 -3.93 1.69
N GLY A 463 -2.29 -4.27 2.95
CA GLY A 463 -3.09 -3.81 4.10
C GLY A 463 -3.04 -2.29 4.27
N LEU A 464 -1.87 -1.66 4.02
CA LEU A 464 -1.73 -0.20 4.06
C LEU A 464 -2.45 0.47 2.88
N GLU A 465 -2.38 -0.08 1.67
CA GLU A 465 -3.04 0.45 0.46
C GLU A 465 -4.57 0.46 0.59
N ILE A 466 -5.16 -0.57 1.19
CA ILE A 466 -6.62 -0.66 1.38
C ILE A 466 -7.11 -0.05 2.71
N GLY A 467 -6.20 0.47 3.55
CA GLY A 467 -6.52 1.06 4.84
C GLY A 467 -6.84 0.07 5.98
N ASP A 468 -6.56 -1.23 5.83
CA ASP A 468 -6.68 -2.23 6.91
C ASP A 468 -5.43 -2.28 7.78
N ILE A 469 -5.35 -1.32 8.70
CA ILE A 469 -4.23 -1.14 9.63
C ILE A 469 -4.04 -2.33 10.58
N LYS A 470 -5.13 -3.02 10.98
CA LYS A 470 -5.03 -4.16 11.89
C LYS A 470 -4.28 -5.31 11.23
N ILE A 471 -4.65 -5.62 9.99
CA ILE A 471 -4.01 -6.67 9.19
C ILE A 471 -2.56 -6.29 8.88
N ALA A 472 -2.28 -5.03 8.53
CA ALA A 472 -0.92 -4.56 8.28
C ALA A 472 -0.03 -4.71 9.52
N CYS A 473 -0.50 -4.28 10.70
CA CYS A 473 0.25 -4.42 11.95
C CYS A 473 0.48 -5.88 12.36
N HIS A 474 -0.52 -6.74 12.17
CA HIS A 474 -0.40 -8.17 12.49
C HIS A 474 0.65 -8.86 11.61
N ASN A 475 0.64 -8.61 10.29
CA ASN A 475 1.67 -9.12 9.38
C ASN A 475 3.05 -8.51 9.66
N ALA A 476 3.12 -7.24 10.07
CA ALA A 476 4.38 -6.59 10.44
C ALA A 476 5.03 -7.22 11.69
N MET A 477 4.21 -7.64 12.66
CA MET A 477 4.68 -8.41 13.82
C MET A 477 5.33 -9.72 13.37
N HIS A 478 4.63 -10.53 12.57
CA HIS A 478 5.16 -11.79 12.06
C HIS A 478 6.40 -11.59 11.17
N TYR A 479 6.40 -10.58 10.30
CA TYR A 479 7.56 -10.24 9.48
C TYR A 479 8.79 -9.93 10.32
N SER A 480 8.64 -9.10 11.36
CA SER A 480 9.76 -8.68 12.21
C SER A 480 10.39 -9.87 12.95
N VAL A 481 9.56 -10.71 13.58
CA VAL A 481 10.05 -11.90 14.30
C VAL A 481 10.62 -12.94 13.36
N SER A 482 9.99 -13.16 12.20
CA SER A 482 10.45 -14.17 11.25
C SER A 482 11.84 -13.83 10.70
N ASN A 483 12.15 -12.55 10.43
CA ASN A 483 13.48 -12.13 9.99
C ASN A 483 14.56 -12.35 11.06
N PHE A 484 14.23 -12.18 12.35
CA PHE A 484 15.13 -12.56 13.44
C PHE A 484 15.45 -14.07 13.41
N LEU A 485 14.40 -14.91 13.29
CA LEU A 485 14.52 -16.36 13.38
C LEU A 485 15.27 -16.99 12.19
N ILE A 486 15.28 -16.36 11.02
CA ILE A 486 16.06 -16.83 9.86
C ILE A 486 17.49 -16.27 9.83
N GLY A 487 17.89 -15.44 10.80
CA GLY A 487 19.25 -14.92 10.87
C GLY A 487 19.52 -13.68 10.04
N GLU A 488 18.51 -12.85 9.77
CA GLU A 488 18.75 -11.55 9.13
C GLU A 488 19.75 -10.73 9.96
N ASN A 489 20.59 -9.95 9.28
CA ASN A 489 21.60 -9.13 9.95
C ASN A 489 20.93 -8.16 10.96
N LEU A 490 21.45 -8.12 12.18
CA LEU A 490 20.81 -7.40 13.29
C LEU A 490 20.74 -5.88 13.07
N ASP A 491 21.63 -5.28 12.27
CA ASP A 491 21.56 -3.85 11.93
C ASP A 491 20.42 -3.57 10.94
N THR A 492 20.28 -4.39 9.90
CA THR A 492 19.12 -4.35 8.98
C THR A 492 17.82 -4.53 9.76
N LEU A 493 17.80 -5.50 10.66
CA LEU A 493 16.64 -5.83 11.47
C LEU A 493 16.25 -4.70 12.44
N HIS A 494 17.23 -3.96 12.97
CA HIS A 494 16.97 -2.79 13.80
C HIS A 494 16.11 -1.75 13.06
N HIS A 495 16.38 -1.49 11.78
CA HIS A 495 15.57 -0.58 10.96
C HIS A 495 14.14 -1.10 10.76
N ILE A 496 13.98 -2.41 10.57
CA ILE A 496 12.65 -3.06 10.47
C ILE A 496 11.86 -2.86 11.75
N TYR A 497 12.49 -3.10 12.92
CA TYR A 497 11.83 -2.91 14.22
C TYR A 497 11.43 -1.46 14.45
N VAL A 498 12.32 -0.50 14.26
CA VAL A 498 12.01 0.93 14.46
C VAL A 498 10.82 1.35 13.60
N LYS A 499 10.81 0.97 12.32
CA LYS A 499 9.71 1.29 11.39
C LYS A 499 8.37 0.73 11.84
N TYR A 500 8.31 -0.56 12.17
CA TYR A 500 7.03 -1.22 12.43
C TYR A 500 6.54 -1.06 13.86
N LEU A 501 7.43 -0.88 14.83
CA LEU A 501 7.03 -0.48 16.19
C LEU A 501 6.36 0.89 16.19
N ASP A 502 6.89 1.86 15.43
CA ASP A 502 6.26 3.18 15.26
C ASP A 502 4.86 3.07 14.62
N LEU A 503 4.71 2.24 13.58
CA LEU A 503 3.41 1.96 12.96
C LEU A 503 2.41 1.38 13.98
N MET A 504 2.81 0.38 14.76
CA MET A 504 1.94 -0.25 15.76
C MET A 504 1.57 0.72 16.90
N LEU A 505 2.52 1.54 17.34
CA LEU A 505 2.31 2.53 18.39
C LEU A 505 1.32 3.62 17.97
N LYS A 506 1.53 4.23 16.79
CA LYS A 506 0.64 5.27 16.23
C LYS A 506 -0.80 4.78 16.09
N ASN A 507 -0.97 3.50 15.78
CA ASN A 507 -2.27 2.89 15.54
C ASN A 507 -2.84 2.13 16.76
N LYS A 508 -2.23 2.27 17.95
CA LYS A 508 -2.68 1.68 19.21
C LYS A 508 -2.87 0.15 19.16
N GLN A 509 -2.00 -0.56 18.44
CA GLN A 509 -2.02 -2.01 18.32
C GLN A 509 -1.16 -2.66 19.42
N GLU A 510 -1.63 -2.60 20.68
CA GLU A 510 -0.84 -2.96 21.87
C GLU A 510 -0.31 -4.41 21.86
N TRP A 511 -1.14 -5.38 21.44
CA TRP A 511 -0.72 -6.79 21.44
C TRP A 511 0.42 -7.05 20.43
N ASN A 512 0.29 -6.55 19.20
CA ASN A 512 1.33 -6.62 18.17
C ASN A 512 2.62 -5.90 18.60
N LEU A 513 2.46 -4.74 19.24
CA LEU A 513 3.55 -3.90 19.74
C LEU A 513 4.38 -4.66 20.77
N VAL A 514 3.73 -5.17 21.82
CA VAL A 514 4.39 -5.89 22.92
C VAL A 514 5.12 -7.13 22.42
N TYR A 515 4.48 -7.91 21.55
CA TYR A 515 5.09 -9.11 21.00
C TYR A 515 6.38 -8.78 20.22
N THR A 516 6.35 -7.72 19.40
CA THR A 516 7.49 -7.28 18.59
C THR A 516 8.61 -6.67 19.45
N GLN A 517 8.27 -5.93 20.52
CA GLN A 517 9.22 -5.30 21.43
C GLN A 517 10.16 -6.29 22.10
N VAL A 518 9.68 -7.48 22.47
CA VAL A 518 10.50 -8.53 23.08
C VAL A 518 11.66 -8.92 22.15
N TRP A 519 11.35 -9.21 20.89
CA TRP A 519 12.36 -9.60 19.89
C TRP A 519 13.29 -8.46 19.48
N ALA A 520 12.75 -7.24 19.40
CA ALA A 520 13.57 -6.05 19.19
C ALA A 520 14.60 -5.85 20.32
N GLN A 521 14.19 -6.09 21.58
CA GLN A 521 15.09 -5.97 22.72
C GLN A 521 16.15 -7.09 22.74
N ILE A 522 15.79 -8.33 22.38
CA ILE A 522 16.76 -9.44 22.25
C ILE A 522 17.84 -9.09 21.21
N ALA A 523 17.46 -8.49 20.07
CA ALA A 523 18.41 -8.04 19.05
C ALA A 523 19.38 -6.98 19.60
N LEU A 524 18.89 -5.99 20.35
CA LEU A 524 19.75 -4.98 21.00
C LEU A 524 20.71 -5.58 22.02
N ASN A 525 20.26 -6.58 22.79
CA ASN A 525 21.12 -7.32 23.72
C ASN A 525 22.28 -8.01 23.00
N LEU A 526 22.04 -8.60 21.83
CA LEU A 526 23.07 -9.23 21.00
C LEU A 526 23.99 -8.21 20.31
N GLN A 527 23.49 -7.01 19.97
CA GLN A 527 24.28 -5.92 19.38
C GLN A 527 25.15 -5.15 20.38
N ASN A 528 25.20 -5.55 21.64
CA ASN A 528 25.89 -4.83 22.73
C ASN A 528 25.34 -3.41 22.99
N LYS A 529 24.03 -3.21 22.75
CA LYS A 529 23.32 -1.93 23.00
C LYS A 529 22.51 -1.92 24.29
N SER A 530 22.54 -3.02 25.05
CA SER A 530 21.86 -3.17 26.35
C SER A 530 22.89 -3.18 27.48
N ALA A 531 22.55 -2.58 28.63
CA ALA A 531 23.44 -2.54 29.79
C ALA A 531 23.72 -3.92 30.40
N ASP A 532 22.78 -4.85 30.29
CA ASP A 532 22.91 -6.24 30.72
C ASP A 532 22.55 -7.15 29.53
N LYS A 533 23.49 -8.03 29.14
CA LYS A 533 23.32 -8.93 27.99
C LYS A 533 22.27 -10.03 28.22
N LEU A 534 21.92 -10.34 29.48
CA LEU A 534 21.03 -11.44 29.86
C LEU A 534 19.64 -10.99 30.30
N ARG A 535 19.47 -9.71 30.65
CA ARG A 535 18.18 -9.13 31.04
C ARG A 535 17.58 -8.33 29.89
N LEU A 536 16.29 -8.53 29.61
CA LEU A 536 15.58 -7.78 28.58
C LEU A 536 15.12 -6.44 29.14
N ILE A 537 16.07 -5.53 29.34
CA ILE A 537 15.85 -4.17 29.84
C ILE A 537 16.60 -3.19 28.93
N GLY A 538 15.86 -2.38 28.20
CA GLY A 538 16.43 -1.37 27.30
C GLY A 538 15.37 -0.51 26.63
N ASP A 539 15.71 0.05 25.48
CA ASP A 539 14.90 1.04 24.77
C ASP A 539 13.53 0.53 24.32
N PHE A 540 13.40 -0.78 24.04
CA PHE A 540 12.16 -1.35 23.51
C PHE A 540 11.33 -2.12 24.53
N PHE A 541 11.96 -2.71 25.56
CA PHE A 541 11.26 -3.60 26.48
C PHE A 541 11.88 -3.59 27.88
N ASN A 542 11.04 -3.78 28.90
CA ASN A 542 11.44 -3.89 30.30
C ASN A 542 10.77 -5.10 30.97
N GLU A 543 11.54 -6.19 31.13
CA GLU A 543 11.04 -7.43 31.72
C GLU A 543 10.52 -7.30 33.16
N ILE A 544 11.03 -6.35 33.94
CA ILE A 544 10.64 -6.16 35.36
C ILE A 544 9.20 -5.66 35.46
N GLU A 545 8.81 -4.78 34.54
CA GLU A 545 7.47 -4.19 34.51
C GLU A 545 6.49 -5.07 33.73
N SER A 546 6.94 -5.65 32.61
CA SER A 546 6.07 -6.37 31.68
C SER A 546 5.73 -7.79 32.10
N ILE A 547 6.65 -8.58 32.67
CA ILE A 547 6.35 -9.98 33.07
C ILE A 547 5.20 -10.06 34.09
N PRO A 548 5.19 -9.28 35.20
CA PRO A 548 4.08 -9.29 36.15
C PRO A 548 2.75 -8.92 35.50
N LEU A 549 2.76 -7.98 34.56
CA LEU A 549 1.57 -7.59 33.81
C LEU A 549 1.06 -8.76 32.95
N PHE A 550 1.93 -9.44 32.19
CA PHE A 550 1.52 -10.55 31.34
C PHE A 550 0.98 -11.73 32.13
N ILE A 551 1.56 -12.02 33.30
CA ILE A 551 1.01 -13.04 34.21
C ILE A 551 -0.39 -12.63 34.68
N LYS A 552 -0.57 -11.37 35.08
CA LYS A 552 -1.87 -10.85 35.53
C LYS A 552 -2.93 -10.87 34.43
N THR A 553 -2.55 -10.63 33.18
CA THR A 553 -3.46 -10.60 32.02
C THR A 553 -3.53 -11.93 31.26
N ASN A 554 -2.91 -12.99 31.78
CA ASN A 554 -2.82 -14.31 31.13
C ASN A 554 -2.30 -14.28 29.68
N ASN A 555 -1.32 -13.41 29.38
CA ASN A 555 -0.72 -13.30 28.05
C ASN A 555 0.40 -14.35 27.87
N GLY A 556 -0.01 -15.60 27.72
CA GLY A 556 0.90 -16.76 27.62
C GLY A 556 1.85 -16.72 26.42
N VAL A 557 1.41 -16.18 25.28
CA VAL A 557 2.22 -16.06 24.07
C VAL A 557 3.40 -15.11 24.27
N SER A 558 3.16 -13.94 24.89
CA SER A 558 4.23 -12.97 25.16
C SER A 558 5.19 -13.49 26.24
N LEU A 559 4.67 -14.21 27.24
CA LEU A 559 5.49 -14.87 28.26
C LEU A 559 6.42 -15.92 27.64
N LEU A 560 5.92 -16.74 26.71
CA LEU A 560 6.75 -17.68 25.98
C LEU A 560 7.86 -16.96 25.21
N CYS A 561 7.56 -15.88 24.49
CA CYS A 561 8.58 -15.13 23.74
C CYS A 561 9.68 -14.56 24.66
N VAL A 562 9.30 -14.03 25.83
CA VAL A 562 10.27 -13.52 26.82
C VAL A 562 11.18 -14.65 27.32
N TYR A 563 10.61 -15.77 27.78
CA TYR A 563 11.42 -16.87 28.30
C TYR A 563 12.25 -17.57 27.21
N LEU A 564 11.72 -17.67 25.99
CA LEU A 564 12.42 -18.19 24.82
C LEU A 564 13.62 -17.29 24.44
N GLY A 565 13.44 -15.97 24.46
CA GLY A 565 14.55 -15.03 24.26
C GLY A 565 15.62 -15.16 25.34
N LYS A 566 15.20 -15.29 26.60
CA LYS A 566 16.11 -15.40 27.74
C LYS A 566 16.86 -16.73 27.78
N GLU A 567 16.23 -17.86 27.45
CA GLU A 567 16.93 -19.14 27.36
C GLU A 567 17.97 -19.12 26.23
N GLN A 568 17.67 -18.48 25.09
CA GLN A 568 18.63 -18.29 23.99
C GLN A 568 19.83 -17.44 24.42
N LEU A 569 19.59 -16.27 25.01
CA LEU A 569 20.66 -15.41 25.50
C LEU A 569 21.51 -16.11 26.56
N ALA A 570 20.86 -16.72 27.58
CA ALA A 570 21.57 -17.43 28.63
C ALA A 570 22.40 -18.60 28.08
N TYR A 571 21.88 -19.35 27.11
CA TYR A 571 22.63 -20.43 26.47
C TYR A 571 23.82 -19.91 25.65
N LEU A 572 23.61 -18.89 24.81
CA LEU A 572 24.67 -18.29 23.99
C LEU A 572 25.80 -17.73 24.86
N PHE A 573 25.48 -17.11 26.01
CA PHE A 573 26.47 -16.60 26.96
C PHE A 573 26.89 -17.65 28.02
N LYS A 574 26.58 -18.94 27.79
CA LYS A 574 27.00 -20.10 28.61
C LYS A 574 26.62 -20.01 30.09
N GLU A 575 25.51 -19.35 30.40
CA GLU A 575 24.89 -19.33 31.72
C GLU A 575 23.89 -20.49 31.84
N SER A 576 24.41 -21.72 31.81
CA SER A 576 23.61 -22.94 31.61
C SER A 576 22.53 -23.17 32.68
N GLU A 577 22.78 -22.78 33.93
CA GLU A 577 21.80 -22.90 35.03
C GLU A 577 20.63 -21.93 34.85
N LEU A 578 20.93 -20.68 34.45
CA LEU A 578 19.93 -19.67 34.13
C LEU A 578 19.13 -20.07 32.89
N ALA A 579 19.80 -20.64 31.88
CA ALA A 579 19.15 -21.15 30.68
C ALA A 579 18.15 -22.25 31.03
N LEU A 580 18.53 -23.20 31.89
CA LEU A 580 17.65 -24.28 32.35
C LEU A 580 16.43 -23.76 33.14
N GLU A 581 16.60 -22.71 33.94
CA GLU A 581 15.47 -22.10 34.64
C GLU A 581 14.49 -21.44 33.66
N ASN A 582 14.99 -20.72 32.65
CA ASN A 582 14.13 -20.13 31.62
C ASN A 582 13.39 -21.21 30.80
N VAL A 583 14.04 -22.33 30.46
CA VAL A 583 13.40 -23.49 29.82
C VAL A 583 12.23 -24.02 30.64
N LYS A 584 12.36 -24.12 31.96
CA LYS A 584 11.25 -24.53 32.85
C LYS A 584 10.09 -23.55 32.81
N GLN A 585 10.35 -22.25 32.68
CA GLN A 585 9.31 -21.24 32.56
C GLN A 585 8.66 -21.29 31.17
N ALA A 586 9.44 -21.36 30.09
CA ALA A 586 8.93 -21.46 28.72
C ALA A 586 8.05 -22.70 28.51
N ASN A 587 8.42 -23.85 29.11
CA ASN A 587 7.63 -25.08 29.06
C ASN A 587 6.20 -24.94 29.64
N LYS A 588 5.94 -23.96 30.52
CA LYS A 588 4.59 -23.69 31.04
C LYS A 588 3.67 -23.03 30.01
N TYR A 589 4.25 -22.44 28.96
CA TYR A 589 3.54 -21.59 28.00
C TYR A 589 3.65 -22.05 26.55
N LYS A 590 4.49 -23.06 26.25
CA LYS A 590 4.72 -23.56 24.87
C LYS A 590 3.44 -24.04 24.16
N ASP A 591 2.48 -24.57 24.91
CA ASP A 591 1.23 -25.09 24.36
C ASP A 591 0.28 -23.96 23.92
N ASN A 592 0.60 -22.69 24.20
CA ASN A 592 -0.20 -21.54 23.76
C ASN A 592 0.04 -21.16 22.29
N VAL A 593 1.08 -21.67 21.61
CA VAL A 593 1.39 -21.34 20.21
C VAL A 593 1.45 -22.58 19.31
N PRO A 594 0.38 -23.41 19.26
CA PRO A 594 0.43 -24.67 18.53
C PRO A 594 0.72 -24.43 17.04
N GLY A 595 1.60 -25.24 16.44
CA GLY A 595 1.98 -25.12 15.03
C GLY A 595 2.92 -23.96 14.67
N MET A 596 3.25 -23.05 15.59
CA MET A 596 4.23 -21.99 15.31
C MET A 596 5.68 -22.50 15.38
N ILE A 597 6.56 -21.90 14.57
CA ILE A 597 7.99 -22.22 14.54
C ILE A 597 8.70 -22.02 15.89
N LEU A 598 8.18 -21.15 16.76
CA LEU A 598 8.73 -20.92 18.10
C LEU A 598 8.86 -22.21 18.92
N ASN A 599 7.96 -23.17 18.73
CA ASN A 599 8.03 -24.47 19.39
C ASN A 599 9.22 -25.31 18.91
N ALA A 600 9.57 -25.23 17.63
CA ALA A 600 10.75 -25.91 17.10
C ALA A 600 12.04 -25.26 17.61
N ILE A 601 12.06 -23.93 17.71
CA ILE A 601 13.20 -23.20 18.29
C ILE A 601 13.36 -23.51 19.77
N HIS A 602 12.28 -23.52 20.55
CA HIS A 602 12.32 -23.93 21.95
C HIS A 602 12.80 -25.38 22.10
N ASN A 603 12.29 -26.33 21.32
CA ASN A 603 12.72 -27.73 21.33
C ASN A 603 14.24 -27.86 21.09
N PHE A 604 14.77 -27.10 20.13
CA PHE A 604 16.20 -27.07 19.79
C PHE A 604 17.06 -26.57 20.96
N TYR A 605 16.75 -25.39 21.51
CA TYR A 605 17.52 -24.85 22.64
C TYR A 605 17.32 -25.64 23.93
N ASP A 606 16.12 -26.14 24.20
CA ASP A 606 15.82 -27.05 25.33
C ASP A 606 16.77 -28.26 25.33
N SER A 607 16.94 -28.92 24.17
CA SER A 607 17.89 -30.03 24.05
C SER A 607 19.34 -29.62 24.27
N LEU A 608 19.78 -28.52 23.65
CA LEU A 608 21.15 -28.03 23.79
C LEU A 608 21.48 -27.62 25.24
N ILE A 609 20.53 -27.00 25.94
CA ILE A 609 20.67 -26.58 27.33
C ILE A 609 20.80 -27.80 28.25
N HIS A 610 19.95 -28.82 28.08
CA HIS A 610 20.04 -30.07 28.82
C HIS A 610 21.40 -30.78 28.61
N LEU A 611 21.92 -30.76 27.38
CA LEU A 611 23.25 -31.31 27.06
C LEU A 611 24.40 -30.47 27.64
N ALA A 612 24.21 -29.14 27.78
CA ALA A 612 25.21 -28.27 28.39
C ALA A 612 25.34 -28.45 29.90
N VAL A 613 24.24 -28.71 30.62
CA VAL A 613 24.27 -28.99 32.07
C VAL A 613 24.59 -30.45 32.42
N TYR A 614 24.45 -31.37 31.46
CA TYR A 614 24.67 -32.82 31.63
C TYR A 614 25.99 -33.20 32.33
N PRO A 615 27.17 -32.61 32.00
CA PRO A 615 28.43 -33.00 32.63
C PRO A 615 28.45 -32.77 34.15
N ASN A 616 27.72 -31.78 34.64
CA ASN A 616 27.71 -31.37 36.05
C ASN A 616 26.60 -32.04 36.87
N ALA A 617 25.68 -32.76 36.21
CA ALA A 617 24.54 -33.42 36.84
C ALA A 617 24.91 -34.79 37.45
N ASP A 618 24.12 -35.23 38.44
CA ASP A 618 24.20 -36.59 38.98
C ASP A 618 23.66 -37.64 37.98
N GLU A 619 23.88 -38.93 38.27
CA GLU A 619 23.54 -40.01 37.34
C GLU A 619 22.04 -40.10 37.02
N VAL A 620 21.17 -39.81 37.99
CA VAL A 620 19.71 -39.84 37.81
C VAL A 620 19.30 -38.69 36.89
N THR A 621 19.76 -37.49 37.21
CA THR A 621 19.47 -36.27 36.46
C THR A 621 20.04 -36.36 35.03
N ARG A 622 21.20 -36.98 34.84
CA ARG A 622 21.77 -37.26 33.51
C ARG A 622 20.85 -38.14 32.66
N GLN A 623 20.26 -39.17 33.24
CA GLN A 623 19.30 -40.03 32.53
C GLN A 623 18.05 -39.25 32.13
N GLU A 624 17.52 -38.43 33.05
CA GLU A 624 16.37 -37.55 32.76
C GLU A 624 16.67 -36.58 31.62
N TYR A 625 17.86 -35.97 31.61
CA TYR A 625 18.28 -35.05 30.55
C TYR A 625 18.41 -35.74 29.20
N LEU A 626 19.01 -36.94 29.14
CA LEU A 626 19.11 -37.70 27.89
C LEU A 626 17.75 -38.19 27.39
N GLN A 627 16.85 -38.59 28.29
CA GLN A 627 15.49 -38.92 27.93
C GLN A 627 14.79 -37.71 27.30
N LYS A 628 14.89 -36.54 27.94
CA LYS A 628 14.30 -35.30 27.44
C LYS A 628 14.84 -34.89 26.08
N VAL A 629 16.15 -35.00 25.87
CA VAL A 629 16.80 -34.76 24.57
C VAL A 629 16.30 -35.76 23.52
N THR A 630 16.13 -37.03 23.89
CA THR A 630 15.63 -38.06 22.97
C THR A 630 14.19 -37.78 22.53
N GLU A 631 13.31 -37.44 23.46
CA GLU A 631 11.92 -37.04 23.16
C GLU A 631 11.88 -35.82 22.22
N ASN A 632 12.73 -34.82 22.47
CA ASN A 632 12.81 -33.63 21.61
C ASN A 632 13.33 -33.98 20.20
N GLN A 633 14.35 -34.85 20.10
CA GLN A 633 14.93 -35.29 18.84
C GLN A 633 14.00 -36.19 18.01
N GLU A 634 13.13 -36.97 18.64
CA GLU A 634 12.08 -37.71 17.93
C GLU A 634 11.15 -36.75 17.18
N LYS A 635 10.75 -35.64 17.80
CA LYS A 635 9.96 -34.59 17.14
C LYS A 635 10.75 -33.86 16.07
N MET A 636 11.97 -33.43 16.38
CA MET A 636 12.84 -32.72 15.43
C MET A 636 13.14 -33.57 14.18
N LYS A 637 13.25 -34.89 14.33
CA LYS A 637 13.43 -35.82 13.20
C LYS A 637 12.22 -35.84 12.26
N ILE A 638 11.00 -35.82 12.81
CA ILE A 638 9.77 -35.71 12.00
C ILE A 638 9.79 -34.40 11.23
N TRP A 639 10.11 -33.28 11.89
CA TRP A 639 10.19 -31.97 11.25
C TRP A 639 11.27 -31.90 10.17
N ALA A 640 12.46 -32.42 10.43
CA ALA A 640 13.56 -32.50 9.47
C ALA A 640 13.24 -33.39 8.27
N HIS A 641 12.44 -34.45 8.45
CA HIS A 641 11.97 -35.26 7.33
C HIS A 641 11.06 -34.47 6.38
N HIS A 642 10.15 -33.64 6.92
CA HIS A 642 9.17 -32.89 6.14
C HIS A 642 9.70 -31.55 5.59
N ALA A 643 10.58 -30.87 6.33
CA ALA A 643 11.20 -29.61 5.95
C ALA A 643 12.70 -29.59 6.34
N PRO A 644 13.54 -30.37 5.62
CA PRO A 644 14.97 -30.48 5.94
C PRO A 644 15.70 -29.13 5.90
N MET A 645 15.28 -28.23 5.01
CA MET A 645 15.83 -26.88 4.88
C MET A 645 15.74 -26.05 6.17
N ASN A 646 14.70 -26.26 7.00
CA ASN A 646 14.50 -25.50 8.23
C ASN A 646 15.07 -26.21 9.47
N TYR A 647 15.09 -27.55 9.47
CA TYR A 647 15.25 -28.34 10.70
C TYR A 647 16.40 -29.37 10.68
N GLN A 648 16.93 -29.75 9.52
CA GLN A 648 17.96 -30.81 9.47
C GLN A 648 19.25 -30.41 10.18
N HIS A 649 19.71 -29.17 10.01
CA HIS A 649 20.92 -28.67 10.68
C HIS A 649 20.74 -28.57 12.20
N LYS A 650 19.53 -28.27 12.68
CA LYS A 650 19.17 -28.29 14.12
C LYS A 650 19.21 -29.70 14.70
N TYR A 651 18.64 -30.66 13.98
CA TYR A 651 18.71 -32.08 14.34
C TYR A 651 20.17 -32.54 14.45
N ASP A 652 20.97 -32.24 13.42
CA ASP A 652 22.36 -32.65 13.35
C ASP A 652 23.21 -32.03 14.46
N LEU A 653 22.98 -30.76 14.82
CA LEU A 653 23.73 -30.11 15.90
C LEU A 653 23.41 -30.69 17.28
N VAL A 654 22.15 -31.01 17.55
CA VAL A 654 21.77 -31.63 18.84
C VAL A 654 22.33 -33.04 18.93
N GLU A 655 22.28 -33.85 17.86
CA GLU A 655 22.89 -35.17 17.86
C GLU A 655 24.43 -35.08 17.96
N ALA A 656 25.07 -34.05 17.41
CA ALA A 656 26.50 -33.80 17.60
C ALA A 656 26.84 -33.56 19.07
N GLU A 657 26.10 -32.68 19.75
CA GLU A 657 26.28 -32.41 21.18
C GLU A 657 25.97 -33.63 22.06
N LYS A 658 24.94 -34.40 21.70
CA LYS A 658 24.61 -35.66 22.38
C LYS A 658 25.74 -36.68 22.24
N ALA A 659 26.28 -36.84 21.03
CA ALA A 659 27.44 -37.69 20.79
C ALA A 659 28.69 -37.18 21.55
N ARG A 660 28.88 -35.85 21.64
CA ARG A 660 29.96 -35.25 22.44
C ARG A 660 29.87 -35.66 23.91
N VAL A 661 28.70 -35.47 24.56
CA VAL A 661 28.57 -35.79 26.00
C VAL A 661 28.66 -37.28 26.30
N LEU A 662 28.35 -38.13 25.31
CA LEU A 662 28.49 -39.58 25.38
C LEU A 662 29.90 -40.08 25.01
N GLY A 663 30.80 -39.20 24.58
CA GLY A 663 32.18 -39.55 24.20
C GLY A 663 32.29 -40.27 22.84
N GLN A 664 31.28 -40.15 21.99
CA GLN A 664 31.19 -40.76 20.66
C GLN A 664 31.98 -39.95 19.62
N LEU A 665 32.48 -40.62 18.56
CA LEU A 665 33.28 -39.98 17.50
C LEU A 665 32.42 -39.47 16.35
N GLU A 666 31.20 -40.02 16.21
CA GLU A 666 30.17 -39.62 15.26
C GLU A 666 29.84 -38.13 15.34
N ALA A 667 30.10 -37.49 16.48
CA ALA A 667 29.97 -36.04 16.67
C ALA A 667 30.72 -35.22 15.60
N ILE A 668 31.88 -35.69 15.11
CA ILE A 668 32.67 -34.98 14.09
C ILE A 668 31.85 -34.77 12.82
N ASP A 669 31.31 -35.85 12.26
CA ASP A 669 30.53 -35.81 11.01
C ASP A 669 29.21 -35.03 11.21
N LEU A 670 28.64 -35.11 12.42
CA LEU A 670 27.40 -34.41 12.77
C LEU A 670 27.59 -32.88 12.86
N TYR A 671 28.69 -32.39 13.43
CA TYR A 671 28.99 -30.95 13.42
C TYR A 671 29.18 -30.42 12.00
N GLU A 672 29.91 -31.14 11.14
CA GLU A 672 30.11 -30.71 9.75
C GLU A 672 28.79 -30.62 8.99
N ARG A 673 27.91 -31.61 9.16
CA ARG A 673 26.57 -31.58 8.57
C ARG A 673 25.72 -30.42 9.09
N ALA A 674 25.78 -30.15 10.40
CA ALA A 674 25.07 -29.02 10.99
C ALA A 674 25.55 -27.68 10.42
N ILE A 675 26.87 -27.49 10.31
CA ILE A 675 27.49 -26.28 9.76
C ILE A 675 27.10 -26.10 8.29
N GLU A 676 27.27 -27.12 7.45
CA GLU A 676 26.97 -27.01 6.03
C GLU A 676 25.47 -26.83 5.79
N GLY A 677 24.62 -27.58 6.50
CA GLY A 677 23.17 -27.44 6.40
C GLY A 677 22.66 -26.08 6.84
N ALA A 678 23.25 -25.47 7.88
CA ALA A 678 22.91 -24.11 8.29
C ALA A 678 23.35 -23.08 7.25
N ARG A 679 24.55 -23.24 6.67
CA ARG A 679 25.08 -22.37 5.62
C ARG A 679 24.24 -22.43 4.34
N GLU A 680 23.97 -23.63 3.82
CA GLU A 680 23.19 -23.84 2.59
C GLU A 680 21.81 -23.17 2.68
N ASN A 681 21.19 -23.23 3.86
CA ASN A 681 19.87 -22.67 4.13
C ASN A 681 19.91 -21.29 4.82
N ARG A 682 21.08 -20.66 4.91
CA ARG A 682 21.30 -19.27 5.37
C ARG A 682 20.92 -18.96 6.82
N TYR A 683 20.99 -19.94 7.72
CA TYR A 683 20.82 -19.74 9.16
C TYR A 683 22.15 -19.35 9.82
N ILE A 684 22.61 -18.12 9.59
CA ILE A 684 23.96 -17.66 9.99
C ILE A 684 24.25 -17.76 11.49
N GLN A 685 23.25 -17.51 12.32
CA GLN A 685 23.31 -17.59 13.78
C GLN A 685 23.52 -19.03 14.26
N GLU A 686 22.96 -20.00 13.53
CA GLU A 686 23.08 -21.42 13.84
C GLU A 686 24.36 -22.01 13.25
N GLU A 687 24.82 -21.50 12.10
CA GLU A 687 26.16 -21.78 11.58
C GLU A 687 27.23 -21.32 12.58
N ALA A 688 27.09 -20.10 13.13
CA ALA A 688 28.01 -19.57 14.14
C ALA A 688 28.03 -20.43 15.42
N LEU A 689 26.85 -20.82 15.91
CA LEU A 689 26.72 -21.67 17.08
C LEU A 689 27.32 -23.07 16.84
N ALA A 690 27.09 -23.67 15.68
CA ALA A 690 27.65 -24.97 15.34
C ALA A 690 29.18 -24.93 15.27
N TYR A 691 29.77 -23.86 14.72
CA TYR A 691 31.21 -23.63 14.76
C TYR A 691 31.75 -23.48 16.20
N GLU A 692 31.05 -22.73 17.06
CA GLU A 692 31.47 -22.55 18.46
C GLU A 692 31.49 -23.89 19.21
N LEU A 693 30.43 -24.68 19.10
CA LEU A 693 30.31 -25.98 19.76
C LEU A 693 31.33 -27.00 19.22
N ALA A 694 31.55 -27.03 17.90
CA ALA A 694 32.59 -27.85 17.30
C ALA A 694 33.99 -27.45 17.77
N ALA A 695 34.27 -26.16 17.93
CA ALA A 695 35.55 -25.69 18.47
C ALA A 695 35.79 -26.18 19.90
N GLU A 696 34.79 -26.08 20.78
CA GLU A 696 34.84 -26.59 22.15
C GLU A 696 35.05 -28.12 22.18
N PHE A 697 34.38 -28.85 21.29
CA PHE A 697 34.57 -30.29 21.11
C PHE A 697 36.02 -30.67 20.75
N TYR A 698 36.61 -29.97 19.78
CA TYR A 698 37.99 -30.23 19.36
C TYR A 698 39.00 -29.83 20.43
N GLU A 699 38.74 -28.76 21.18
CA GLU A 699 39.56 -28.34 22.30
C GLU A 699 39.58 -29.39 23.41
N ALA A 700 38.42 -29.92 23.80
CA ALA A 700 38.30 -30.95 24.82
C ALA A 700 39.06 -32.25 24.47
N ARG A 701 39.28 -32.51 23.17
CA ARG A 701 40.08 -33.63 22.66
C ARG A 701 41.57 -33.31 22.47
N GLY A 702 42.01 -32.09 22.78
CA GLY A 702 43.40 -31.64 22.61
C GLY A 702 43.78 -31.28 21.17
N MET A 703 42.81 -31.16 20.26
CA MET A 703 43.03 -30.78 18.85
C MET A 703 43.05 -29.25 18.68
N VAL A 704 43.93 -28.59 19.43
CA VAL A 704 43.97 -27.12 19.62
C VAL A 704 43.99 -26.32 18.30
N LYS A 705 44.72 -26.78 17.27
CA LYS A 705 44.79 -26.08 15.97
C LYS A 705 43.46 -26.11 15.20
N VAL A 706 42.75 -27.23 15.28
CA VAL A 706 41.43 -27.38 14.65
C VAL A 706 40.43 -26.55 15.41
N ALA A 707 40.41 -26.67 16.75
CA ALA A 707 39.57 -25.84 17.63
C ALA A 707 39.75 -24.33 17.35
N GLN A 708 41.00 -23.86 17.21
CA GLN A 708 41.27 -22.46 16.89
C GLN A 708 40.67 -22.03 15.55
N THR A 709 40.69 -22.90 14.54
CA THR A 709 40.14 -22.59 13.21
C THR A 709 38.63 -22.44 13.29
N TYR A 710 37.95 -23.38 13.94
CA TYR A 710 36.49 -23.36 14.11
C TYR A 710 36.05 -22.18 15.00
N MET A 711 36.81 -21.87 16.05
CA MET A 711 36.50 -20.73 16.92
C MET A 711 36.61 -19.39 16.17
N LYS A 712 37.56 -19.27 15.24
CA LYS A 712 37.68 -18.08 14.37
C LYS A 712 36.52 -17.96 13.39
N GLU A 713 36.06 -19.08 12.83
CA GLU A 713 34.86 -19.08 11.99
C GLU A 713 33.60 -18.73 12.79
N ALA A 714 33.43 -19.26 14.01
CA ALA A 714 32.35 -18.87 14.91
C ALA A 714 32.34 -17.36 15.17
N HIS A 715 33.49 -16.80 15.54
CA HIS A 715 33.69 -15.36 15.76
C HIS A 715 33.31 -14.56 14.51
N TYR A 716 33.81 -14.95 13.33
CA TYR A 716 33.51 -14.28 12.07
C TYR A 716 32.01 -14.33 11.74
N ARG A 717 31.34 -15.47 11.92
CA ARG A 717 29.90 -15.63 11.64
C ARG A 717 29.03 -14.82 12.60
N TYR A 718 29.35 -14.79 13.90
CA TYR A 718 28.66 -13.90 14.85
C TYR A 718 28.85 -12.42 14.50
N GLN A 719 30.04 -12.03 14.04
CA GLN A 719 30.29 -10.67 13.57
C GLN A 719 29.46 -10.32 12.33
N GLN A 720 29.37 -11.22 11.35
CA GLN A 720 28.55 -11.01 10.14
C GLN A 720 27.04 -10.94 10.45
N TRP A 721 26.57 -11.71 11.43
CA TRP A 721 25.20 -11.62 11.90
C TRP A 721 24.92 -10.29 12.63
N GLY A 722 25.94 -9.67 13.23
CA GLY A 722 25.85 -8.43 14.01
C GLY A 722 25.72 -8.65 15.53
N ALA A 723 25.96 -9.87 16.02
CA ALA A 723 25.88 -10.22 17.43
C ALA A 723 27.15 -9.82 18.20
N LEU A 724 27.47 -8.53 18.22
CA LEU A 724 28.70 -7.97 18.78
C LEU A 724 28.94 -8.32 20.25
N ALA A 725 27.89 -8.40 21.08
CA ALA A 725 28.03 -8.81 22.48
C ALA A 725 28.55 -10.25 22.59
N LYS A 726 28.16 -11.13 21.66
CA LYS A 726 28.65 -12.51 21.60
C LYS A 726 30.07 -12.59 21.05
N VAL A 727 30.44 -11.73 20.11
CA VAL A 727 31.82 -11.57 19.62
C VAL A 727 32.76 -11.20 20.77
N GLU A 728 32.39 -10.19 21.56
CA GLU A 728 33.15 -9.77 22.75
C GLU A 728 33.25 -10.88 23.81
N ASP A 729 32.16 -11.61 24.06
CA ASP A 729 32.16 -12.77 24.97
C ASP A 729 33.13 -13.87 24.51
N LEU A 730 33.16 -14.20 23.22
CA LEU A 730 34.11 -15.17 22.68
C LEU A 730 35.55 -14.71 22.87
N GLU A 731 35.85 -13.44 22.57
CA GLU A 731 37.17 -12.86 22.76
C GLU A 731 37.60 -12.85 24.24
N GLU A 732 36.67 -12.63 25.17
CA GLU A 732 36.93 -12.67 26.61
C GLU A 732 37.21 -14.10 27.09
N ARG A 733 36.40 -15.06 26.64
CA ARG A 733 36.36 -16.44 27.13
C ARG A 733 37.42 -17.34 26.49
N TYR A 734 37.75 -17.11 25.23
CA TYR A 734 38.73 -17.87 24.45
C TYR A 734 39.90 -17.01 23.95
N PRO A 735 40.60 -16.29 24.84
CA PRO A 735 41.69 -15.41 24.44
C PRO A 735 42.83 -16.21 23.79
N HIS A 736 43.07 -17.47 24.16
CA HIS A 736 44.12 -18.28 23.52
C HIS A 736 43.83 -18.65 22.06
N PHE A 737 42.56 -18.66 21.65
CA PHE A 737 42.18 -18.89 20.26
C PHE A 737 42.08 -17.59 19.45
N LEU A 738 41.58 -16.53 20.09
CA LEU A 738 41.17 -15.28 19.44
C LEU A 738 42.13 -14.10 19.70
N THR A 739 43.00 -14.19 20.72
CA THR A 739 44.15 -13.29 20.93
C THR A 739 45.49 -14.02 20.76
N SER A 740 46.39 -13.46 19.94
CA SER A 740 47.81 -13.80 20.06
C SER A 740 48.30 -13.32 21.44
N LYS A 741 49.14 -14.11 22.13
CA LYS A 741 49.66 -13.82 23.47
C LYS A 741 50.47 -12.50 23.54
N THR A 742 49.84 -11.34 23.44
CA THR A 742 50.40 -10.02 23.82
C THR A 742 49.33 -8.92 23.77
N SER A 743 48.25 -8.98 24.58
CA SER A 743 47.27 -7.86 24.59
C SER A 743 46.37 -7.65 25.82
N ARG A 744 46.54 -8.32 26.98
CA ARG A 744 45.60 -8.12 28.12
C ARG A 744 46.15 -7.90 29.53
N HIS A 745 47.42 -7.53 29.68
CA HIS A 745 47.89 -6.92 30.93
C HIS A 745 48.40 -5.50 30.68
N MET A 746 47.49 -4.56 30.40
CA MET A 746 47.63 -3.14 30.77
C MET A 746 46.34 -2.34 30.50
N GLN A 747 45.17 -2.91 30.80
CA GLN A 747 43.94 -2.13 30.95
C GLN A 747 43.18 -2.64 32.16
N THR A 748 43.74 -2.39 33.34
CA THR A 748 43.01 -2.19 34.62
C THR A 748 44.01 -1.98 35.75
N GLN A 749 44.65 -0.80 35.77
CA GLN A 749 45.14 -0.18 37.01
C GLN A 749 45.46 1.32 36.80
N ILE A 750 44.41 2.10 36.52
CA ILE A 750 44.29 3.51 36.89
C ILE A 750 42.82 3.59 37.33
N GLN A 751 42.44 3.48 38.59
CA GLN A 751 42.65 4.38 39.73
C GLN A 751 42.52 3.51 41.00
N THR A 752 43.34 3.59 42.04
CA THR A 752 43.53 4.72 42.97
C THR A 752 44.85 4.55 43.76
N ASN A 753 45.50 5.67 44.07
CA ASN A 753 46.69 5.77 44.93
C ASN A 753 46.55 5.00 46.26
N SER A 754 47.50 4.11 46.58
CA SER A 754 48.28 4.13 47.84
C SER A 754 49.07 2.83 48.08
N THR A 755 50.41 2.97 48.15
CA THR A 755 51.35 2.24 49.03
C THR A 755 51.57 0.73 48.85
N ILE A 756 52.79 0.33 48.45
CA ILE A 756 53.85 -0.29 49.28
C ILE A 756 54.88 -0.96 48.37
N ALA A 757 56.12 -0.49 48.49
CA ALA A 757 57.32 -1.20 48.08
C ALA A 757 57.43 -2.55 48.80
N MET A 758 57.73 -3.64 48.11
CA MET A 758 58.71 -4.64 48.58
C MET A 758 58.96 -5.79 47.57
N ILE A 759 60.25 -5.96 47.28
CA ILE A 759 60.98 -7.23 47.06
C ILE A 759 60.98 -7.80 45.64
N HIS A 760 61.99 -7.33 44.90
CA HIS A 760 62.85 -8.14 44.04
C HIS A 760 63.51 -9.30 44.81
N LYS A 761 63.51 -10.51 44.23
CA LYS A 761 64.67 -11.43 44.16
C LYS A 761 64.34 -12.69 43.34
N ASN A 762 64.80 -12.74 42.09
CA ASN A 762 65.91 -13.61 41.68
C ASN A 762 66.16 -13.53 40.17
N SER A 763 67.46 -13.47 39.87
CA SER A 763 68.18 -13.30 38.61
C SER A 763 68.10 -14.51 37.66
N THR A 764 68.01 -14.27 36.34
CA THR A 764 69.05 -14.51 35.30
C THR A 764 68.47 -14.54 33.87
N SER A 765 68.68 -13.50 33.06
CA SER A 765 68.95 -13.52 31.59
C SER A 765 68.78 -12.12 30.95
N SER A 766 69.78 -11.25 31.13
CA SER A 766 69.73 -9.85 30.64
C SER A 766 69.91 -9.67 29.12
N GLN A 767 70.03 -10.74 28.33
CA GLN A 767 70.18 -10.65 26.86
C GLN A 767 68.87 -10.88 26.10
N GLU A 768 67.96 -11.74 26.58
CA GLU A 768 66.68 -12.00 25.91
C GLU A 768 65.65 -10.90 26.16
N ILE A 769 65.75 -10.21 27.30
CA ILE A 769 64.82 -9.13 27.70
C ILE A 769 64.97 -7.89 26.79
N SER A 770 66.16 -7.62 26.26
CA SER A 770 66.39 -6.45 25.38
C SER A 770 65.75 -6.62 24.00
N ASN A 771 65.78 -7.82 23.41
CA ASN A 771 65.15 -8.09 22.12
C ASN A 771 63.63 -8.25 22.23
N TRP A 772 63.12 -8.63 23.42
CA TRP A 772 61.68 -8.76 23.67
C TRP A 772 60.99 -7.41 23.96
N LEU A 773 61.74 -6.43 24.48
CA LEU A 773 61.28 -5.05 24.66
C LEU A 773 61.08 -4.32 23.31
N ASP A 774 61.95 -4.58 22.33
CA ASP A 774 61.88 -3.95 21.01
C ASP A 774 60.68 -4.48 20.19
N MET A 775 60.40 -5.79 20.22
CA MET A 775 59.29 -6.40 19.47
C MET A 775 57.89 -6.00 20.01
N ASN A 776 57.78 -5.70 21.30
CA ASN A 776 56.52 -5.23 21.90
C ASN A 776 56.15 -3.82 21.43
N SER A 777 57.15 -2.94 21.27
CA SER A 777 56.97 -1.60 20.68
C SER A 777 56.48 -1.71 19.24
N VAL A 778 57.03 -2.66 18.47
CA VAL A 778 56.66 -2.94 17.08
C VAL A 778 55.25 -3.53 16.95
N MET A 779 54.85 -4.44 17.84
CA MET A 779 53.50 -5.01 17.86
C MET A 779 52.44 -3.97 18.23
N LYS A 780 52.70 -3.12 19.24
CA LYS A 780 51.81 -2.00 19.60
C LYS A 780 51.67 -1.00 18.46
N ALA A 781 52.78 -0.67 17.81
CA ALA A 781 52.80 0.14 16.61
C ALA A 781 51.91 -0.45 15.51
N SER A 782 52.12 -1.72 15.16
CA SER A 782 51.35 -2.44 14.14
C SER A 782 49.85 -2.49 14.44
N GLN A 783 49.46 -2.74 15.70
CA GLN A 783 48.06 -2.80 16.13
C GLN A 783 47.39 -1.42 16.12
N THR A 784 48.11 -0.37 16.55
CA THR A 784 47.67 1.03 16.47
C THR A 784 47.38 1.44 15.03
N LEU A 785 48.19 0.97 14.09
CA LEU A 785 48.05 1.26 12.66
C LEU A 785 46.95 0.43 11.98
N SER A 786 46.63 -0.76 12.51
CA SER A 786 45.62 -1.65 11.92
C SER A 786 44.19 -1.24 12.26
N GLY A 787 43.98 -0.60 13.42
CA GLY A 787 42.67 -0.14 13.87
C GLY A 787 42.28 1.26 13.39
N GLU A 788 43.18 1.98 12.72
CA GLU A 788 42.94 3.35 12.27
C GLU A 788 42.44 3.37 10.83
N ILE A 789 41.15 3.69 10.67
CA ILE A 789 40.48 3.75 9.37
C ILE A 789 40.54 5.13 8.73
N VAL A 790 40.87 6.17 9.51
CA VAL A 790 40.97 7.55 9.03
C VAL A 790 42.38 7.81 8.50
N LEU A 791 42.51 8.07 7.20
CA LEU A 791 43.80 8.20 6.52
C LEU A 791 44.73 9.25 7.16
N SER A 792 44.23 10.42 7.56
CA SER A 792 45.06 11.47 8.18
C SER A 792 45.67 11.03 9.52
N LEU A 793 44.86 10.43 10.40
CA LEU A 793 45.28 9.92 11.70
C LEU A 793 46.21 8.70 11.55
N LEU A 794 45.96 7.86 10.55
CA LEU A 794 46.80 6.71 10.23
C LEU A 794 48.21 7.15 9.85
N LEU A 795 48.32 8.11 8.94
CA LEU A 795 49.60 8.62 8.44
C LEU A 795 50.39 9.38 9.52
N ASP A 796 49.72 10.14 10.39
CA ASP A 796 50.33 10.81 11.55
C ASP A 796 50.97 9.79 12.52
N LYS A 797 50.16 8.84 12.99
CA LYS A 797 50.59 7.76 13.90
C LYS A 797 51.70 6.92 13.27
N MET A 798 51.58 6.62 11.98
CA MET A 798 52.60 5.90 11.20
C MET A 798 53.95 6.60 11.26
N MET A 799 54.00 7.90 10.96
CA MET A 799 55.27 8.61 10.88
C MET A 799 55.96 8.66 12.24
N HIS A 800 55.22 8.90 13.32
CA HIS A 800 55.79 8.86 14.68
C HIS A 800 56.39 7.49 15.02
N ILE A 801 55.64 6.42 14.75
CA ILE A 801 56.06 5.04 14.99
C ILE A 801 57.34 4.71 14.20
N VAL A 802 57.36 5.03 12.91
CA VAL A 802 58.47 4.67 12.02
C VAL A 802 59.74 5.42 12.40
N ILE A 803 59.63 6.72 12.71
CA ILE A 803 60.75 7.56 13.13
C ILE A 803 61.37 7.03 14.43
N GLU A 804 60.53 6.72 15.42
CA GLU A 804 60.95 6.25 16.74
C GLU A 804 61.65 4.89 16.66
N ASN A 805 61.08 3.94 15.90
CA ASN A 805 61.64 2.59 15.76
C ASN A 805 62.86 2.54 14.83
N ALA A 806 62.93 3.40 13.81
CA ALA A 806 64.08 3.44 12.90
C ALA A 806 65.28 4.22 13.47
N GLY A 807 65.05 5.07 14.48
CA GLY A 807 66.03 6.05 14.95
C GLY A 807 66.37 7.08 13.87
N ALA A 808 65.39 7.45 13.04
CA ALA A 808 65.55 8.46 12.00
C ALA A 808 65.26 9.86 12.59
N GLU A 809 65.91 10.89 12.08
CA GLU A 809 65.61 12.29 12.45
C GLU A 809 64.66 12.94 11.45
N LYS A 810 64.57 12.34 10.26
CA LYS A 810 63.72 12.80 9.19
C LYS A 810 63.09 11.63 8.46
N GLY A 811 61.81 11.77 8.14
CA GLY A 811 61.04 10.75 7.46
C GLY A 811 60.00 11.33 6.52
N LEU A 812 59.85 10.71 5.37
CA LEU A 812 58.91 11.10 4.32
C LEU A 812 58.17 9.86 3.84
N LEU A 813 56.85 9.99 3.70
CA LEU A 813 56.00 9.00 3.05
C LEU A 813 55.50 9.53 1.72
N LEU A 814 55.72 8.75 0.67
CA LEU A 814 55.25 9.05 -0.67
C LEU A 814 54.20 8.04 -1.11
N LEU A 815 53.05 8.53 -1.57
CA LEU A 815 52.02 7.71 -2.17
C LEU A 815 51.90 8.03 -3.67
N PRO A 816 51.62 7.02 -4.51
CA PRO A 816 51.42 7.26 -5.93
C PRO A 816 50.03 7.86 -6.17
N GLN A 817 49.95 8.94 -6.95
CA GLN A 817 48.70 9.39 -7.56
C GLN A 817 48.91 9.39 -9.08
N ASN A 818 48.25 8.46 -9.78
CA ASN A 818 48.49 8.17 -11.21
C ASN A 818 49.96 7.77 -11.48
N GLU A 819 50.65 8.45 -12.40
CA GLU A 819 52.07 8.17 -12.74
C GLU A 819 53.09 8.97 -11.91
N ASN A 820 52.63 9.85 -11.01
CA ASN A 820 53.51 10.75 -10.24
C ASN A 820 53.51 10.41 -8.73
N TRP A 821 54.59 10.79 -8.04
CA TRP A 821 54.78 10.56 -6.61
C TRP A 821 54.54 11.82 -5.80
N PHE A 822 53.73 11.71 -4.75
CA PHE A 822 53.37 12.83 -3.89
C PHE A 822 53.79 12.55 -2.45
N ILE A 823 54.35 13.55 -1.78
CA ILE A 823 54.66 13.49 -0.36
C ILE A 823 53.36 13.72 0.42
N GLU A 824 52.90 12.67 1.10
CA GLU A 824 51.63 12.65 1.83
C GLU A 824 51.82 12.77 3.34
N ALA A 825 53.01 12.46 3.85
CA ALA A 825 53.38 12.75 5.23
C ALA A 825 54.87 13.09 5.32
N GLN A 826 55.21 14.04 6.20
CA GLN A 826 56.58 14.45 6.46
C GLN A 826 56.83 14.70 7.95
N TYR A 827 58.00 14.25 8.42
CA TYR A 827 58.54 14.50 9.75
C TYR A 827 59.98 15.02 9.61
N ILE A 828 60.28 16.18 10.18
CA ILE A 828 61.58 16.86 10.09
C ILE A 828 61.90 17.50 11.45
N ASP A 829 63.12 17.29 11.97
CA ASP A 829 63.69 17.99 13.13
C ASP A 829 62.79 18.07 14.38
N SER A 830 62.11 16.97 14.72
CA SER A 830 61.25 16.88 15.91
C SER A 830 60.02 17.81 15.91
N ALA A 831 59.59 18.30 14.74
CA ALA A 831 58.32 19.01 14.56
C ALA A 831 57.12 18.04 14.44
N ASP A 832 55.90 18.55 14.62
CA ASP A 832 54.65 17.79 14.38
C ASP A 832 54.63 17.22 12.95
N VAL A 833 54.12 16.00 12.80
CA VAL A 833 53.97 15.37 11.47
C VAL A 833 52.97 16.20 10.68
N SER A 834 53.36 16.62 9.48
CA SER A 834 52.41 17.28 8.58
C SER A 834 51.93 16.31 7.52
N VAL A 835 50.63 16.06 7.51
CA VAL A 835 49.95 15.01 6.71
C VAL A 835 49.05 15.64 5.64
N LEU A 836 48.80 14.91 4.54
CA LEU A 836 47.85 15.23 3.46
C LEU A 836 48.12 16.56 2.74
N LYS A 837 49.39 16.88 2.51
CA LYS A 837 49.78 18.09 1.75
C LYS A 837 49.91 17.85 0.24
N SER A 838 49.92 16.59 -0.21
CA SER A 838 50.07 16.17 -1.61
C SER A 838 51.08 17.01 -2.40
N LEU A 839 52.31 17.14 -1.89
CA LEU A 839 53.38 17.90 -2.55
C LEU A 839 54.05 17.03 -3.64
N PRO A 840 54.12 17.47 -4.91
CA PRO A 840 54.81 16.73 -5.96
C PRO A 840 56.29 16.50 -5.63
N LEU A 841 56.80 15.29 -5.89
CA LEU A 841 58.21 14.94 -5.66
C LEU A 841 59.16 15.89 -6.40
N GLU A 842 58.81 16.28 -7.62
CA GLU A 842 59.62 17.11 -8.52
C GLU A 842 59.80 18.55 -8.02
N GLU A 843 58.88 19.03 -7.17
CA GLU A 843 58.91 20.37 -6.57
C GLU A 843 59.62 20.38 -5.20
N SER A 844 59.92 19.20 -4.65
CA SER A 844 60.54 19.07 -3.32
C SER A 844 62.07 19.10 -3.37
N GLN A 845 62.67 20.01 -2.59
CA GLN A 845 64.13 20.01 -2.33
C GLN A 845 64.51 19.20 -1.08
N GLN A 846 63.56 18.46 -0.50
CA GLN A 846 63.73 17.80 0.80
C GLN A 846 64.11 16.32 0.70
N VAL A 847 64.20 15.74 -0.50
CA VAL A 847 64.54 14.34 -0.72
C VAL A 847 65.29 14.15 -2.04
N SER A 848 66.08 13.08 -2.14
CA SER A 848 66.69 12.68 -3.42
C SER A 848 65.67 11.93 -4.29
N ALA A 849 65.14 12.61 -5.32
CA ALA A 849 64.24 11.98 -6.30
C ALA A 849 64.87 10.75 -6.99
N ASN A 850 66.19 10.75 -7.18
CA ASN A 850 66.91 9.63 -7.77
C ASN A 850 66.85 8.36 -6.92
N ILE A 851 66.90 8.49 -5.59
CA ILE A 851 66.73 7.35 -4.67
C ILE A 851 65.29 6.85 -4.71
N ILE A 852 64.31 7.74 -4.69
CA ILE A 852 62.89 7.38 -4.75
C ILE A 852 62.56 6.63 -6.05
N HIS A 853 62.95 7.16 -7.21
CA HIS A 853 62.71 6.50 -8.50
C HIS A 853 63.45 5.17 -8.63
N TYR A 854 64.64 5.05 -8.03
CA TYR A 854 65.35 3.78 -7.98
C TYR A 854 64.51 2.72 -7.24
N VAL A 855 64.07 3.03 -6.01
CA VAL A 855 63.24 2.11 -5.20
C VAL A 855 61.89 1.84 -5.86
N ALA A 856 61.25 2.84 -6.45
CA ALA A 856 59.99 2.67 -7.18
C ALA A 856 60.12 1.66 -8.33
N ARG A 857 61.25 1.70 -9.06
CA ARG A 857 61.49 0.84 -10.23
C ARG A 857 61.97 -0.56 -9.85
N THR A 858 62.88 -0.68 -8.89
CA THR A 858 63.48 -1.98 -8.53
C THR A 858 62.68 -2.72 -7.46
N LYS A 859 61.84 -2.01 -6.68
CA LYS A 859 61.15 -2.53 -5.49
C LYS A 859 62.11 -3.14 -4.45
N GLU A 860 63.37 -2.68 -4.43
CA GLU A 860 64.40 -3.11 -3.49
C GLU A 860 64.76 -1.98 -2.53
N ASN A 861 65.08 -2.33 -1.28
CA ASN A 861 65.52 -1.37 -0.27
C ASN A 861 66.88 -0.76 -0.66
N VAL A 862 67.03 0.54 -0.42
CA VAL A 862 68.33 1.22 -0.46
C VAL A 862 68.73 1.56 0.97
N VAL A 863 69.85 1.00 1.42
CA VAL A 863 70.45 1.28 2.74
C VAL A 863 71.84 1.83 2.50
N LEU A 864 72.11 3.04 2.96
CA LEU A 864 73.42 3.68 2.93
C LEU A 864 73.87 3.93 4.36
N HIS A 865 74.96 3.27 4.80
CA HIS A 865 75.49 3.44 6.15
C HIS A 865 76.33 4.71 6.28
N ASP A 866 76.99 5.13 5.20
CA ASP A 866 77.52 6.49 5.02
C ASP A 866 77.10 7.02 3.64
N ALA A 867 76.04 7.83 3.58
CA ALA A 867 75.51 8.28 2.29
C ALA A 867 76.47 9.24 1.53
N THR A 868 77.49 9.78 2.21
CA THR A 868 78.48 10.70 1.63
C THR A 868 79.68 9.96 1.02
N GLN A 869 80.01 8.78 1.54
CA GLN A 869 81.17 7.97 1.11
C GLN A 869 80.79 6.68 0.38
N GLU A 870 79.60 6.13 0.64
CA GLU A 870 79.20 4.78 0.22
C GLU A 870 78.03 4.79 -0.78
N GLY A 871 78.10 3.87 -1.74
CA GLY A 871 77.00 3.59 -2.67
C GLY A 871 76.97 4.47 -3.93
N ARG A 872 76.00 4.17 -4.80
CA ARG A 872 75.86 4.77 -6.14
C ARG A 872 75.31 6.19 -6.17
N PHE A 873 74.88 6.72 -5.01
CA PHE A 873 74.18 8.00 -4.90
C PHE A 873 75.06 9.15 -4.36
N THR A 874 76.33 8.91 -4.04
CA THR A 874 77.28 9.95 -3.52
C THR A 874 77.44 11.18 -4.42
N ARG A 875 77.10 11.08 -5.72
CA ARG A 875 77.12 12.19 -6.67
C ARG A 875 75.81 12.96 -6.78
N ASP A 876 74.76 12.49 -6.11
CA ASP A 876 73.43 13.08 -6.15
C ASP A 876 73.43 14.52 -5.59
N PRO A 877 72.75 15.48 -6.26
CA PRO A 877 72.76 16.88 -5.83
C PRO A 877 72.25 17.08 -4.39
N TYR A 878 71.26 16.29 -3.97
CA TYR A 878 70.69 16.38 -2.64
C TYR A 878 71.69 15.87 -1.59
N ILE A 879 72.31 14.71 -1.82
CA ILE A 879 73.32 14.13 -0.90
C ILE A 879 74.53 15.06 -0.76
N LYS A 880 75.00 15.68 -1.85
CA LYS A 880 76.10 16.64 -1.78
C LYS A 880 75.77 17.87 -0.96
N LYS A 881 74.53 18.36 -1.04
CA LYS A 881 74.08 19.59 -0.36
C LYS A 881 73.78 19.34 1.12
N GLN A 882 73.07 18.26 1.43
CA GLN A 882 72.56 17.99 2.78
C GLN A 882 73.45 17.06 3.61
N GLN A 883 74.38 16.33 2.97
CA GLN A 883 75.36 15.44 3.63
C GLN A 883 74.74 14.52 4.71
N PRO A 884 73.64 13.79 4.43
CA PRO A 884 73.06 12.88 5.43
C PRO A 884 74.06 11.77 5.76
N GLN A 885 74.14 11.38 7.04
CA GLN A 885 75.09 10.33 7.46
C GLN A 885 74.56 8.94 7.11
N SER A 886 73.31 8.63 7.41
CA SER A 886 72.66 7.37 7.01
C SER A 886 71.36 7.63 6.26
N VAL A 887 71.07 6.83 5.23
CA VAL A 887 69.81 6.90 4.45
C VAL A 887 69.20 5.51 4.29
N LEU A 888 67.88 5.42 4.51
CA LEU A 888 67.07 4.24 4.21
C LEU A 888 65.88 4.63 3.34
N CYS A 889 65.72 3.95 2.22
CA CYS A 889 64.53 4.06 1.38
C CYS A 889 63.94 2.66 1.15
N ALA A 890 62.68 2.47 1.54
CA ALA A 890 61.99 1.19 1.51
C ALA A 890 60.65 1.28 0.76
N PRO A 891 60.31 0.31 -0.12
CA PRO A 891 59.01 0.23 -0.76
C PRO A 891 57.96 -0.37 0.20
N LEU A 892 56.76 0.20 0.21
CA LEU A 892 55.58 -0.38 0.87
C LEU A 892 54.83 -1.22 -0.16
N ILE A 893 54.78 -2.54 0.06
CA ILE A 893 54.23 -3.48 -0.90
C ILE A 893 53.12 -4.30 -0.24
N ASN A 894 51.94 -4.30 -0.85
CA ASN A 894 50.85 -5.22 -0.50
C ASN A 894 50.51 -6.09 -1.71
N GLN A 895 50.46 -7.42 -1.54
CA GLN A 895 50.15 -8.40 -2.60
C GLN A 895 50.93 -8.18 -3.92
N GLY A 896 52.20 -7.74 -3.85
CA GLY A 896 53.06 -7.48 -5.01
C GLY A 896 52.88 -6.10 -5.68
N LYS A 897 51.88 -5.32 -5.27
CA LYS A 897 51.64 -3.93 -5.70
C LYS A 897 52.37 -2.96 -4.78
N LEU A 898 53.07 -1.99 -5.37
CA LEU A 898 53.73 -0.90 -4.63
C LEU A 898 52.66 0.13 -4.23
N THR A 899 52.36 0.23 -2.94
CA THR A 899 51.33 1.13 -2.39
C THR A 899 51.91 2.46 -1.90
N GLY A 900 53.21 2.51 -1.61
CA GLY A 900 53.91 3.71 -1.18
C GLY A 900 55.42 3.53 -1.08
N ILE A 901 56.15 4.60 -0.78
CA ILE A 901 57.60 4.58 -0.51
C ILE A 901 57.87 5.35 0.78
N LEU A 902 58.64 4.71 1.67
CA LEU A 902 59.09 5.29 2.92
C LEU A 902 60.57 5.66 2.82
N TYR A 903 60.90 6.92 3.11
CA TYR A 903 62.26 7.46 3.05
C TYR A 903 62.66 8.04 4.40
N LEU A 904 63.80 7.62 4.93
CA LEU A 904 64.31 7.97 6.26
C LEU A 904 65.77 8.42 6.22
N GLU A 905 66.12 9.42 7.02
CA GLU A 905 67.48 9.94 7.17
C GLU A 905 67.89 10.03 8.64
N ASN A 906 69.17 9.81 8.91
CA ASN A 906 69.81 10.15 10.17
C ASN A 906 71.09 10.96 9.89
N ASN A 907 71.20 12.13 10.52
CA ASN A 907 72.29 13.07 10.26
C ASN A 907 73.37 13.05 11.35
N LEU A 908 73.13 12.35 12.46
CA LEU A 908 74.02 12.32 13.63
C LEU A 908 74.91 11.08 13.68
N THR A 909 74.52 9.97 13.04
CA THR A 909 75.24 8.69 13.13
C THR A 909 75.33 7.96 11.78
N THR A 910 76.53 7.52 11.42
CA THR A 910 76.77 6.56 10.33
C THR A 910 76.36 5.15 10.77
N GLY A 911 75.69 4.40 9.90
CA GLY A 911 75.23 3.04 10.20
C GLY A 911 74.00 2.98 11.12
N ALA A 912 73.18 4.04 11.16
CA ALA A 912 72.01 4.13 12.05
C ALA A 912 70.93 3.04 11.77
N PHE A 913 70.86 2.56 10.53
CA PHE A 913 69.94 1.51 10.09
C PHE A 913 70.63 0.14 10.09
N THR A 914 70.64 -0.53 11.25
CA THR A 914 71.24 -1.87 11.41
C THR A 914 70.35 -2.97 10.81
N PRO A 915 70.89 -4.18 10.51
CA PRO A 915 70.11 -5.31 10.03
C PRO A 915 68.89 -5.65 10.90
N ASP A 916 69.04 -5.58 12.23
CA ASP A 916 67.95 -5.87 13.18
C ASP A 916 66.81 -4.83 13.09
N ARG A 917 67.14 -3.55 12.93
CA ARG A 917 66.15 -2.47 12.72
C ARG A 917 65.47 -2.57 11.35
N LEU A 918 66.18 -3.07 10.34
CA LEU A 918 65.61 -3.30 9.02
C LEU A 918 64.56 -4.41 9.02
N GLU A 919 64.74 -5.48 9.82
CA GLU A 919 63.73 -6.54 9.97
C GLU A 919 62.45 -6.00 10.63
N VAL A 920 62.59 -5.17 11.67
CA VAL A 920 61.47 -4.47 12.30
C VAL A 920 60.72 -3.58 11.29
N LEU A 921 61.46 -2.79 10.52
CA LEU A 921 60.87 -1.89 9.52
C LEU A 921 60.19 -2.64 8.38
N LYS A 922 60.65 -3.84 8.00
CA LYS A 922 59.97 -4.68 7.00
C LYS A 922 58.59 -5.10 7.47
N VAL A 923 58.46 -5.55 8.72
CA VAL A 923 57.17 -5.96 9.30
C VAL A 923 56.21 -4.76 9.38
N LEU A 924 56.68 -3.61 9.85
CA LEU A 924 55.89 -2.39 9.88
C LEU A 924 55.48 -1.95 8.46
N SER A 925 56.39 -2.01 7.50
CA SER A 925 56.14 -1.61 6.11
C SER A 925 55.04 -2.44 5.44
N SER A 926 55.00 -3.76 5.69
CA SER A 926 53.92 -4.62 5.18
C SER A 926 52.57 -4.25 5.77
N GLN A 927 52.52 -3.94 7.07
CA GLN A 927 51.25 -3.59 7.71
C GLN A 927 50.78 -2.20 7.31
N LEU A 928 51.70 -1.26 7.17
CA LEU A 928 51.43 0.08 6.67
C LEU A 928 50.84 0.06 5.26
N ALA A 929 51.36 -0.81 4.39
CA ALA A 929 50.81 -1.01 3.06
C ALA A 929 49.34 -1.46 3.10
N ILE A 930 48.98 -2.36 4.01
CA ILE A 930 47.61 -2.87 4.19
C ILE A 930 46.68 -1.80 4.77
N SER A 931 47.09 -1.12 5.85
CA SER A 931 46.27 -0.11 6.50
C SER A 931 45.97 1.10 5.59
N ILE A 932 46.96 1.53 4.79
CA ILE A 932 46.78 2.63 3.83
C ILE A 932 45.77 2.24 2.75
N GLU A 933 45.83 1.00 2.24
CA GLU A 933 44.87 0.50 1.25
C GLU A 933 43.45 0.42 1.83
N ASN A 934 43.31 -0.06 3.07
CA ASN A 934 42.02 -0.12 3.75
C ASN A 934 41.43 1.29 3.96
N ALA A 935 42.21 2.24 4.49
CA ALA A 935 41.75 3.61 4.71
C ALA A 935 41.33 4.31 3.40
N LEU A 936 42.05 4.07 2.29
CA LEU A 936 41.68 4.57 0.96
C LEU A 936 40.39 3.94 0.42
N LEU A 937 40.17 2.64 0.66
CA LEU A 937 38.96 1.93 0.28
C LEU A 937 37.73 2.46 1.03
N TYR A 938 37.84 2.62 2.36
CA TYR A 938 36.76 3.13 3.20
C TYR A 938 36.35 4.56 2.83
N ARG A 939 37.32 5.45 2.61
CA ARG A 939 37.04 6.82 2.14
C ARG A 939 36.25 6.83 0.82
N THR A 940 36.56 5.91 -0.09
CA THR A 940 35.86 5.79 -1.38
C THR A 940 34.44 5.23 -1.20
N LEU A 941 34.24 4.34 -0.22
CA LEU A 941 32.96 3.74 0.09
C LEU A 941 32.02 4.76 0.76
N GLU A 942 32.50 5.51 1.76
CA GLU A 942 31.73 6.58 2.42
C GLU A 942 31.26 7.63 1.41
N GLN A 943 32.14 8.10 0.53
CA GLN A 943 31.78 9.05 -0.52
C GLN A 943 30.69 8.51 -1.45
N LYS A 944 30.73 7.21 -1.79
CA LYS A 944 29.69 6.56 -2.60
C LYS A 944 28.38 6.40 -1.86
N VAL A 945 28.41 6.07 -0.56
CA VAL A 945 27.21 5.92 0.27
C VAL A 945 26.55 7.28 0.47
N GLU A 946 27.31 8.32 0.79
CA GLU A 946 26.79 9.69 0.94
C GLU A 946 26.17 10.19 -0.37
N GLN A 947 26.86 9.98 -1.50
CA GLN A 947 26.35 10.34 -2.82
C GLN A 947 25.07 9.56 -3.18
N ARG A 948 25.02 8.25 -2.90
CA ARG A 948 23.83 7.41 -3.16
C ARG A 948 22.66 7.76 -2.25
N THR A 949 22.92 8.07 -0.98
CA THR A 949 21.88 8.41 0.00
C THR A 949 21.26 9.77 -0.33
N ALA A 950 22.07 10.75 -0.73
CA ALA A 950 21.58 12.02 -1.24
C ALA A 950 20.75 11.83 -2.52
N GLN A 951 21.23 11.02 -3.48
CA GLN A 951 20.49 10.72 -4.72
C GLN A 951 19.15 10.01 -4.45
N LEU A 952 19.11 9.08 -3.50
CA LEU A 952 17.88 8.38 -3.10
C LEU A 952 16.90 9.30 -2.37
N ALA A 953 17.39 10.20 -1.51
CA ALA A 953 16.54 11.19 -0.85
C ALA A 953 15.89 12.13 -1.86
N THR A 954 16.67 12.67 -2.80
CA THR A 954 16.15 13.53 -3.88
C THR A 954 15.19 12.77 -4.79
N ALA A 955 15.50 11.53 -5.17
CA ALA A 955 14.60 10.71 -5.97
C ALA A 955 13.30 10.38 -5.24
N ASN A 956 13.35 10.13 -3.92
CA ASN A 956 12.14 9.88 -3.12
C ASN A 956 11.28 11.13 -2.95
N GLU A 957 11.89 12.30 -2.77
CA GLU A 957 11.17 13.59 -2.73
C GLU A 957 10.54 13.88 -4.10
N GLU A 958 11.26 13.66 -5.20
CA GLU A 958 10.74 13.79 -6.57
C GLU A 958 9.60 12.80 -6.85
N ILE A 959 9.71 11.53 -6.44
CA ILE A 959 8.65 10.53 -6.60
C ILE A 959 7.42 10.90 -5.76
N THR A 960 7.62 11.40 -4.54
CA THR A 960 6.50 11.78 -3.67
C THR A 960 5.75 12.99 -4.25
N ALA A 961 6.48 14.02 -4.68
CA ALA A 961 5.89 15.17 -5.35
C ALA A 961 5.20 14.79 -6.68
N LEU A 962 5.81 13.88 -7.46
CA LEU A 962 5.22 13.40 -8.71
C LEU A 962 3.96 12.57 -8.46
N ASN A 963 3.91 11.79 -7.37
CA ASN A 963 2.72 11.01 -6.99
C ASN A 963 1.57 11.90 -6.52
N GLU A 964 1.86 12.95 -5.74
CA GLU A 964 0.86 13.95 -5.35
C GLU A 964 0.31 14.67 -6.59
N GLN A 965 1.19 15.05 -7.52
CA GLN A 965 0.79 15.67 -8.78
C GLN A 965 -0.01 14.72 -9.68
N LEU A 966 0.38 13.44 -9.76
CA LEU A 966 -0.36 12.41 -10.50
C LEU A 966 -1.75 12.17 -9.90
N GLN A 967 -1.92 12.25 -8.57
CA GLN A 967 -3.24 12.14 -7.95
C GLN A 967 -4.12 13.33 -8.32
N GLU A 968 -3.58 14.54 -8.30
CA GLU A 968 -4.31 15.75 -8.67
C GLU A 968 -4.66 15.76 -10.18
N ASP A 969 -3.72 15.36 -11.03
CA ASP A 969 -3.93 15.22 -12.48
C ASP A 969 -4.94 14.11 -12.82
N ASN A 970 -4.94 12.98 -12.10
CA ASN A 970 -5.94 11.92 -12.28
C ASN A 970 -7.35 12.38 -11.88
N LEU A 971 -7.48 13.12 -10.77
CA LEU A 971 -8.77 13.68 -10.35
C LEU A 971 -9.30 14.70 -11.38
N ARG A 972 -8.41 15.51 -11.95
CA ARG A 972 -8.76 16.46 -13.00
C ARG A 972 -9.11 15.77 -14.31
N MET A 973 -8.34 14.78 -14.74
CA MET A 973 -8.58 14.02 -15.96
C MET A 973 -9.90 13.24 -15.88
N SER A 974 -10.22 12.67 -14.71
CA SER A 974 -11.52 12.04 -14.47
C SER A 974 -12.69 13.03 -14.64
N ALA A 975 -12.54 14.26 -14.14
CA ALA A 975 -13.55 15.31 -14.33
C ALA A 975 -13.67 15.78 -15.80
N GLU A 976 -12.57 15.84 -16.55
CA GLU A 976 -12.57 16.19 -17.98
C GLU A 976 -13.15 15.06 -18.86
N LEU A 977 -12.93 13.79 -18.51
CA LEU A 977 -13.52 12.62 -19.17
C LEU A 977 -15.05 12.54 -18.95
N ASP A 978 -15.51 12.90 -17.75
CA ASP A 978 -16.95 13.00 -17.44
C ASP A 978 -17.70 14.00 -18.34
N VAL A 979 -17.03 15.07 -18.77
CA VAL A 979 -17.59 16.04 -19.74
C VAL A 979 -17.75 15.39 -21.11
N SER A 980 -16.75 14.66 -21.57
CA SER A 980 -16.78 13.99 -22.88
C SER A 980 -17.88 12.92 -22.96
N ARG A 981 -18.08 12.16 -21.88
CA ARG A 981 -19.19 11.20 -21.75
C ARG A 981 -20.55 11.86 -21.82
N ARG A 982 -20.71 13.04 -21.20
CA ARG A 982 -21.96 13.82 -21.26
C ARG A 982 -22.22 14.34 -22.66
N LEU A 983 -21.20 14.83 -23.38
CA LEU A 983 -21.34 15.30 -24.75
C LEU A 983 -21.82 14.20 -25.70
N GLN A 984 -21.25 12.99 -25.60
CA GLN A 984 -21.69 11.85 -26.41
C GLN A 984 -23.16 11.49 -26.13
N LYS A 985 -23.57 11.44 -24.84
CA LYS A 985 -24.96 11.16 -24.47
C LYS A 985 -25.96 12.23 -24.94
N MET A 986 -25.54 13.48 -25.03
CA MET A 986 -26.40 14.58 -25.50
C MET A 986 -26.69 14.51 -27.00
N LEU A 987 -25.86 13.79 -27.78
CA LEU A 987 -26.02 13.66 -29.23
C LEU A 987 -26.88 12.46 -29.63
N LEU A 988 -27.06 11.47 -28.75
CA LEU A 988 -27.93 10.31 -29.00
C LEU A 988 -29.41 10.72 -29.12
N PRO A 989 -30.19 10.02 -29.96
CA PRO A 989 -31.62 10.31 -30.10
C PRO A 989 -32.34 10.06 -28.78
N SER A 990 -33.12 11.04 -28.34
CA SER A 990 -33.88 10.94 -27.11
C SER A 990 -35.08 10.01 -27.28
N GLU A 991 -35.49 9.33 -26.19
CA GLU A 991 -36.73 8.54 -26.19
C GLU A 991 -37.97 9.34 -26.62
N LYS A 992 -37.96 10.67 -26.43
CA LYS A 992 -39.06 11.54 -26.84
C LYS A 992 -39.12 11.68 -28.35
N GLU A 993 -37.97 11.87 -29.02
CA GLU A 993 -37.88 11.96 -30.47
C GLU A 993 -38.30 10.63 -31.11
N MET A 994 -37.79 9.51 -30.61
CA MET A 994 -38.15 8.18 -31.12
C MET A 994 -39.65 7.85 -30.97
N LYS A 995 -40.30 8.29 -29.89
CA LYS A 995 -41.75 8.08 -29.66
C LYS A 995 -42.66 8.97 -30.52
N GLN A 996 -42.14 10.03 -31.14
CA GLN A 996 -42.94 10.94 -31.98
C GLN A 996 -43.13 10.40 -33.40
N ILE A 997 -42.25 9.49 -33.83
CA ILE A 997 -42.29 8.85 -35.15
C ILE A 997 -43.56 7.99 -35.25
N LYS A 998 -44.40 8.28 -36.24
CA LYS A 998 -45.69 7.59 -36.42
C LYS A 998 -45.53 6.30 -37.22
N GLY A 999 -46.20 5.23 -36.78
CA GLY A 999 -46.23 3.95 -37.49
C GLY A 999 -45.07 3.00 -37.17
N LEU A 1000 -44.14 3.42 -36.31
CA LEU A 1000 -43.06 2.58 -35.78
C LEU A 1000 -43.00 2.68 -34.25
N GLU A 1001 -42.66 1.57 -33.59
CA GLU A 1001 -42.27 1.53 -32.18
C GLU A 1001 -40.76 1.33 -32.11
N ILE A 1002 -40.00 2.34 -31.64
CA ILE A 1002 -38.52 2.35 -31.68
C ILE A 1002 -37.94 2.45 -30.26
N SER A 1003 -36.90 1.67 -29.98
CA SER A 1003 -36.18 1.70 -28.71
C SER A 1003 -34.70 1.39 -28.89
N GLY A 1004 -33.83 2.27 -28.38
CA GLY A 1004 -32.37 2.11 -28.40
C GLY A 1004 -31.76 1.91 -27.00
N PHE A 1005 -30.55 1.38 -26.98
CA PHE A 1005 -29.67 1.24 -25.81
C PHE A 1005 -28.22 1.40 -26.24
N MET A 1006 -27.41 2.05 -25.41
CA MET A 1006 -25.97 2.18 -25.61
C MET A 1006 -25.27 2.29 -24.24
N GLU A 1007 -24.31 1.42 -23.98
CA GLU A 1007 -23.49 1.37 -22.78
C GLU A 1007 -22.00 1.29 -23.16
N PRO A 1008 -21.24 2.38 -22.99
CA PRO A 1008 -19.81 2.37 -23.30
C PRO A 1008 -18.99 1.47 -22.38
N ALA A 1009 -17.98 0.77 -22.90
CA ALA A 1009 -17.04 -0.06 -22.15
C ALA A 1009 -16.05 0.76 -21.30
N ASP A 1010 -15.64 1.92 -21.81
CA ASP A 1010 -14.77 2.90 -21.13
C ASP A 1010 -15.48 4.27 -20.99
N GLU A 1011 -14.77 5.37 -20.75
CA GLU A 1011 -15.38 6.67 -20.46
C GLU A 1011 -16.16 7.27 -21.65
N VAL A 1012 -15.73 7.00 -22.88
CA VAL A 1012 -16.39 7.39 -24.14
C VAL A 1012 -16.34 6.22 -25.11
N GLY A 1013 -17.47 5.88 -25.72
CA GLY A 1013 -17.58 4.74 -26.66
C GLY A 1013 -17.25 5.09 -28.11
N GLY A 1014 -16.81 4.13 -28.91
CA GLY A 1014 -16.72 4.17 -30.37
C GLY A 1014 -18.05 3.90 -31.09
N ASP A 1015 -19.02 3.29 -30.39
CA ASP A 1015 -20.33 2.97 -30.98
C ASP A 1015 -21.14 4.21 -31.38
N TYR A 1016 -21.85 4.08 -32.49
CA TYR A 1016 -22.74 5.07 -33.09
C TYR A 1016 -24.12 4.48 -33.32
N TYR A 1017 -25.17 5.19 -32.89
CA TYR A 1017 -26.51 5.00 -33.43
C TYR A 1017 -27.28 6.33 -33.50
N ASP A 1018 -28.17 6.46 -34.49
CA ASP A 1018 -29.03 7.64 -34.65
C ASP A 1018 -30.38 7.26 -35.26
N VAL A 1019 -31.41 8.07 -34.99
CA VAL A 1019 -32.78 7.90 -35.51
C VAL A 1019 -33.33 9.27 -35.86
N LEU A 1020 -33.57 9.52 -37.14
CA LEU A 1020 -33.90 10.84 -37.68
C LEU A 1020 -35.12 10.76 -38.60
N GLU A 1021 -36.16 11.56 -38.33
CA GLU A 1021 -37.33 11.69 -39.20
C GLU A 1021 -37.19 12.94 -40.10
N HIS A 1022 -37.26 12.74 -41.42
CA HIS A 1022 -37.18 13.83 -42.40
C HIS A 1022 -38.10 13.57 -43.59
N ASN A 1023 -38.97 14.54 -43.93
CA ASN A 1023 -39.89 14.47 -45.09
C ASN A 1023 -40.74 13.18 -45.20
N GLY A 1024 -41.12 12.57 -44.07
CA GLY A 1024 -41.90 11.33 -44.02
C GLY A 1024 -41.08 10.05 -44.22
N HIS A 1025 -39.75 10.16 -44.26
CA HIS A 1025 -38.78 9.08 -44.17
C HIS A 1025 -38.20 9.01 -42.76
N VAL A 1026 -37.88 7.81 -42.29
CA VAL A 1026 -37.19 7.59 -41.01
C VAL A 1026 -35.84 6.96 -41.32
N LEU A 1027 -34.77 7.74 -41.17
CA LEU A 1027 -33.41 7.24 -41.30
C LEU A 1027 -32.93 6.70 -39.95
N MET A 1028 -32.38 5.50 -39.94
CA MET A 1028 -31.72 4.90 -38.78
C MET A 1028 -30.30 4.51 -39.17
N GLY A 1029 -29.35 4.80 -38.28
CA GLY A 1029 -27.95 4.45 -38.47
C GLY A 1029 -27.42 3.67 -37.28
N MET A 1030 -26.58 2.67 -37.54
CA MET A 1030 -25.78 2.01 -36.52
C MET A 1030 -24.39 1.69 -37.06
N GLY A 1031 -23.38 1.87 -36.23
CA GLY A 1031 -22.00 1.64 -36.62
C GLY A 1031 -21.07 1.56 -35.42
N ASP A 1032 -19.90 0.96 -35.64
CA ASP A 1032 -18.84 0.87 -34.64
C ASP A 1032 -17.49 1.33 -35.22
N VAL A 1033 -16.80 2.17 -34.43
CA VAL A 1033 -15.46 2.65 -34.71
C VAL A 1033 -14.47 1.67 -34.11
N THR A 1034 -13.55 1.16 -34.93
CA THR A 1034 -12.49 0.23 -34.52
C THR A 1034 -11.84 0.56 -33.15
N GLY A 1035 -12.15 -0.23 -32.12
CA GLY A 1035 -11.67 -0.07 -30.74
C GLY A 1035 -12.30 1.10 -29.98
N HIS A 1036 -12.16 1.15 -28.65
CA HIS A 1036 -12.89 2.07 -27.78
C HIS A 1036 -12.02 3.25 -27.25
N GLY A 1037 -12.66 4.27 -26.64
CA GLY A 1037 -12.00 5.42 -25.98
C GLY A 1037 -12.16 6.77 -26.71
N LEU A 1038 -11.41 7.79 -26.26
CA LEU A 1038 -11.59 9.19 -26.69
C LEU A 1038 -11.47 9.43 -28.21
N GLU A 1039 -10.50 8.78 -28.87
CA GLU A 1039 -10.28 8.95 -30.32
C GLU A 1039 -11.43 8.36 -31.14
N SER A 1040 -11.92 7.19 -30.72
CA SER A 1040 -13.06 6.52 -31.35
C SER A 1040 -14.36 7.29 -31.12
N GLY A 1041 -14.60 7.75 -29.89
CA GLY A 1041 -15.76 8.59 -29.58
C GLY A 1041 -15.77 9.94 -30.30
N ALA A 1042 -14.62 10.56 -30.50
CA ALA A 1042 -14.52 11.77 -31.32
C ALA A 1042 -14.89 11.51 -32.78
N LEU A 1043 -14.49 10.35 -33.33
CA LEU A 1043 -14.84 9.94 -34.70
C LEU A 1043 -16.34 9.65 -34.83
N ALA A 1044 -16.93 8.96 -33.84
CA ALA A 1044 -18.38 8.69 -33.79
C ALA A 1044 -19.20 10.00 -33.77
N ILE A 1045 -18.80 10.99 -32.95
CA ILE A 1045 -19.44 12.32 -32.91
C ILE A 1045 -19.30 13.07 -34.24
N MET A 1046 -18.15 12.96 -34.90
CA MET A 1046 -17.90 13.59 -36.19
C MET A 1046 -18.81 13.01 -37.27
N VAL A 1047 -18.91 11.68 -37.32
CA VAL A 1047 -19.79 10.98 -38.25
C VAL A 1047 -21.24 11.36 -37.98
N GLN A 1048 -21.67 11.33 -36.72
CA GLN A 1048 -23.03 11.72 -36.34
C GLN A 1048 -23.39 13.14 -36.79
N SER A 1049 -22.47 14.08 -36.59
CA SER A 1049 -22.65 15.48 -37.01
C SER A 1049 -22.71 15.60 -38.54
N ALA A 1050 -21.87 14.84 -39.26
CA ALA A 1050 -21.84 14.83 -40.71
C ALA A 1050 -23.10 14.20 -41.32
N VAL A 1051 -23.60 13.09 -40.76
CA VAL A 1051 -24.87 12.45 -41.15
C VAL A 1051 -26.03 13.46 -41.03
N ARG A 1052 -26.13 14.15 -39.89
CA ARG A 1052 -27.17 15.17 -39.67
C ARG A 1052 -27.03 16.36 -40.62
N ALA A 1053 -25.80 16.79 -40.92
CA ALA A 1053 -25.56 17.89 -41.86
C ALA A 1053 -25.92 17.52 -43.30
N LEU A 1054 -25.53 16.33 -43.78
CA LEU A 1054 -25.83 15.86 -45.14
C LEU A 1054 -27.34 15.70 -45.36
N LEU A 1055 -28.05 15.20 -44.34
CA LEU A 1055 -29.52 15.09 -44.36
C LEU A 1055 -30.25 16.42 -44.49
N ALA A 1056 -29.71 17.51 -43.94
CA ALA A 1056 -30.34 18.83 -44.02
C ALA A 1056 -30.29 19.44 -45.44
N TYR A 1057 -29.46 18.91 -46.34
CA TYR A 1057 -29.20 19.49 -47.67
C TYR A 1057 -29.72 18.66 -48.85
N GLU A 1058 -30.06 17.38 -48.68
CA GLU A 1058 -30.57 16.52 -49.77
C GLU A 1058 -32.07 16.18 -49.62
N GLU A 1059 -32.88 16.47 -50.64
CA GLU A 1059 -34.32 16.13 -50.67
C GLU A 1059 -34.60 14.62 -50.87
N LYS A 1060 -33.60 13.83 -51.29
CA LYS A 1060 -33.74 12.38 -51.55
C LYS A 1060 -32.41 11.65 -51.38
N THR A 1061 -32.37 10.69 -50.46
CA THR A 1061 -31.19 9.90 -50.09
C THR A 1061 -30.82 8.90 -51.18
N ASP A 1062 -29.82 9.25 -52.01
CA ASP A 1062 -29.10 8.29 -52.86
C ASP A 1062 -27.99 7.66 -52.00
N PRO A 1063 -28.15 6.41 -51.53
CA PRO A 1063 -27.28 5.84 -50.49
C PRO A 1063 -25.80 5.80 -50.88
N VAL A 1064 -25.51 5.61 -52.18
CA VAL A 1064 -24.13 5.61 -52.70
C VAL A 1064 -23.49 6.99 -52.59
N LYS A 1065 -24.23 8.04 -52.96
CA LYS A 1065 -23.72 9.42 -52.85
C LYS A 1065 -23.63 9.88 -51.40
N PHE A 1066 -24.61 9.51 -50.58
CA PHE A 1066 -24.67 9.87 -49.18
C PHE A 1066 -23.48 9.29 -48.40
N LEU A 1067 -23.26 7.98 -48.49
CA LEU A 1067 -22.15 7.31 -47.80
C LEU A 1067 -20.79 7.77 -48.34
N ASN A 1068 -20.65 8.02 -49.65
CA ASN A 1068 -19.40 8.54 -50.19
C ASN A 1068 -19.11 9.97 -49.74
N ALA A 1069 -20.11 10.86 -49.69
CA ALA A 1069 -19.94 12.22 -49.17
C ALA A 1069 -19.61 12.23 -47.67
N LEU A 1070 -20.24 11.34 -46.90
CA LEU A 1070 -19.91 11.12 -45.49
C LEU A 1070 -18.45 10.66 -45.33
N ASN A 1071 -18.02 9.71 -46.17
CA ASN A 1071 -16.64 9.21 -46.18
C ASN A 1071 -15.63 10.30 -46.50
N GLU A 1072 -15.84 11.12 -47.54
CA GLU A 1072 -14.94 12.23 -47.88
C GLU A 1072 -14.79 13.24 -46.72
N MET A 1073 -15.89 13.55 -46.01
CA MET A 1073 -15.87 14.43 -44.84
C MET A 1073 -15.06 13.85 -43.67
N VAL A 1074 -15.11 12.54 -43.48
CA VAL A 1074 -14.47 11.86 -42.34
C VAL A 1074 -13.02 11.50 -42.65
N TYR A 1075 -12.72 10.97 -43.83
CA TYR A 1075 -11.40 10.47 -44.25
C TYR A 1075 -10.27 11.50 -44.07
N HIS A 1076 -10.48 12.74 -44.50
CA HIS A 1076 -9.47 13.79 -44.34
C HIS A 1076 -9.22 14.17 -42.88
N ASN A 1077 -10.24 14.06 -42.03
CA ASN A 1077 -10.10 14.31 -40.60
C ASN A 1077 -9.39 13.15 -39.89
N VAL A 1078 -9.66 11.90 -40.27
CA VAL A 1078 -8.94 10.71 -39.77
C VAL A 1078 -7.44 10.82 -40.08
N ILE A 1079 -7.07 11.15 -41.32
CA ILE A 1079 -5.66 11.38 -41.71
C ILE A 1079 -5.03 12.51 -40.89
N ARG A 1080 -5.78 13.61 -40.69
CA ARG A 1080 -5.30 14.76 -39.91
C ARG A 1080 -5.09 14.42 -38.44
N MET A 1081 -5.96 13.60 -37.85
CA MET A 1081 -5.85 13.09 -36.49
C MET A 1081 -4.70 12.09 -36.34
N LYS A 1082 -4.18 11.53 -37.45
CA LYS A 1082 -3.24 10.40 -37.47
C LYS A 1082 -3.78 9.19 -36.70
N ALA A 1083 -5.10 9.05 -36.71
CA ALA A 1083 -5.78 7.91 -36.11
C ALA A 1083 -5.83 6.78 -37.15
N GLU A 1084 -5.35 5.59 -36.82
CA GLU A 1084 -5.53 4.39 -37.64
C GLU A 1084 -6.90 3.77 -37.32
N LYS A 1085 -7.97 4.55 -37.53
CA LYS A 1085 -9.34 4.21 -37.11
C LYS A 1085 -10.31 4.31 -38.29
N SER A 1086 -11.22 3.37 -38.39
CA SER A 1086 -12.32 3.35 -39.35
C SER A 1086 -13.64 3.03 -38.66
N LEU A 1087 -14.75 3.43 -39.28
CA LEU A 1087 -16.11 3.18 -38.78
C LEU A 1087 -16.83 2.22 -39.72
N THR A 1088 -17.37 1.12 -39.20
CA THR A 1088 -18.44 0.36 -39.89
C THR A 1088 -19.76 1.11 -39.72
N LEU A 1089 -20.59 1.21 -40.74
CA LEU A 1089 -21.85 1.96 -40.69
C LEU A 1089 -22.90 1.33 -41.60
N SER A 1090 -24.03 0.96 -41.02
CA SER A 1090 -25.27 0.58 -41.70
C SER A 1090 -26.29 1.73 -41.61
N LEU A 1091 -26.87 2.10 -42.75
CA LEU A 1091 -27.90 3.12 -42.90
C LEU A 1091 -29.20 2.52 -43.46
N LEU A 1092 -30.30 2.80 -42.77
CA LEU A 1092 -31.63 2.27 -43.05
C LEU A 1092 -32.59 3.42 -43.29
N ASP A 1093 -33.16 3.52 -44.49
CA ASP A 1093 -34.18 4.51 -44.87
C ASP A 1093 -35.56 3.84 -44.95
N TYR A 1094 -36.42 4.14 -43.98
CA TYR A 1094 -37.76 3.58 -43.86
C TYR A 1094 -38.86 4.53 -44.36
N GLN A 1095 -39.77 4.01 -45.19
CA GLN A 1095 -40.99 4.69 -45.63
C GLN A 1095 -42.13 3.68 -45.90
N GLU A 1096 -43.27 3.85 -45.24
CA GLU A 1096 -44.52 3.11 -45.50
C GLU A 1096 -44.37 1.58 -45.63
N GLY A 1097 -43.61 0.94 -44.72
CA GLY A 1097 -43.38 -0.51 -44.73
C GLY A 1097 -42.30 -0.99 -45.72
N GLN A 1098 -41.55 -0.07 -46.32
CA GLN A 1098 -40.35 -0.36 -47.11
C GLN A 1098 -39.11 0.18 -46.41
N LEU A 1099 -38.07 -0.64 -46.33
CA LEU A 1099 -36.81 -0.34 -45.68
C LEU A 1099 -35.68 -0.51 -46.70
N ASN A 1100 -35.00 0.58 -47.06
CA ASN A 1100 -33.82 0.54 -47.92
C ASN A 1100 -32.58 0.51 -47.03
N LEU A 1101 -31.81 -0.56 -47.13
CA LEU A 1101 -30.59 -0.80 -46.37
C LEU A 1101 -29.36 -0.60 -47.25
N SER A 1102 -28.36 0.13 -46.74
CA SER A 1102 -27.07 0.35 -47.39
C SER A 1102 -25.96 0.54 -46.35
N GLY A 1103 -24.70 0.34 -46.71
CA GLY A 1103 -23.59 0.40 -45.76
C GLY A 1103 -23.28 -0.98 -45.17
N GLN A 1104 -22.20 -1.05 -44.38
CA GLN A 1104 -21.67 -2.28 -43.81
C GLN A 1104 -21.51 -2.11 -42.30
N HIS A 1105 -22.25 -2.88 -41.51
CA HIS A 1105 -22.09 -3.04 -40.07
C HIS A 1105 -22.97 -4.19 -39.59
N GLU A 1106 -22.36 -5.21 -38.96
CA GLU A 1106 -22.97 -6.44 -38.42
C GLU A 1106 -24.08 -7.07 -39.30
N ASP A 1107 -24.68 -8.17 -38.87
CA ASP A 1107 -25.89 -8.68 -39.52
C ASP A 1107 -27.12 -7.92 -39.02
N ILE A 1108 -28.10 -7.70 -39.89
CA ILE A 1108 -29.39 -7.13 -39.48
C ILE A 1108 -30.40 -8.25 -39.24
N ILE A 1109 -31.00 -8.25 -38.04
CA ILE A 1109 -31.98 -9.25 -37.65
C ILE A 1109 -33.39 -8.74 -37.99
N VAL A 1110 -34.10 -9.43 -38.89
CA VAL A 1110 -35.50 -9.17 -39.22
C VAL A 1110 -36.37 -10.30 -38.68
N VAL A 1111 -37.45 -9.95 -37.98
CA VAL A 1111 -38.34 -10.94 -37.36
C VAL A 1111 -39.72 -10.88 -37.97
N ARG A 1112 -40.20 -12.04 -38.45
CA ARG A 1112 -41.49 -12.20 -39.14
C ARG A 1112 -42.24 -13.38 -38.55
N ASP A 1113 -43.40 -13.14 -37.96
CA ASP A 1113 -44.25 -14.19 -37.34
C ASP A 1113 -43.44 -15.12 -36.40
N GLY A 1114 -42.53 -14.52 -35.61
CA GLY A 1114 -41.67 -15.23 -34.67
C GLY A 1114 -40.48 -15.99 -35.25
N LYS A 1115 -40.20 -15.86 -36.55
CA LYS A 1115 -38.98 -16.39 -37.18
C LYS A 1115 -37.95 -15.31 -37.42
N VAL A 1116 -36.71 -15.58 -37.07
CA VAL A 1116 -35.55 -14.70 -37.31
C VAL A 1116 -34.97 -14.95 -38.71
N GLU A 1117 -34.71 -13.87 -39.43
CA GLU A 1117 -34.01 -13.78 -40.71
C GLU A 1117 -32.79 -12.86 -40.52
N LEU A 1118 -31.58 -13.35 -40.79
CA LEU A 1118 -30.34 -12.57 -40.77
C LEU A 1118 -30.06 -12.01 -42.18
N ILE A 1119 -29.81 -10.71 -42.25
CA ILE A 1119 -29.47 -10.01 -43.49
C ILE A 1119 -28.02 -9.55 -43.39
N ASP A 1120 -27.18 -10.14 -44.22
CA ASP A 1120 -25.75 -9.82 -44.34
C ASP A 1120 -25.56 -8.43 -44.95
N THR A 1121 -24.77 -7.59 -44.28
CA THR A 1121 -24.46 -6.21 -44.70
C THR A 1121 -23.07 -6.07 -45.34
N PHE A 1122 -22.23 -7.12 -45.33
CA PHE A 1122 -20.84 -7.04 -45.80
C PHE A 1122 -20.71 -6.65 -47.28
N ASP A 1123 -21.67 -7.04 -48.12
CA ASP A 1123 -21.69 -6.69 -49.55
C ASP A 1123 -22.42 -5.36 -49.86
N LEU A 1124 -22.91 -4.65 -48.83
CA LEU A 1124 -23.73 -3.44 -48.97
C LEU A 1124 -22.96 -2.14 -48.72
N GLY A 1125 -21.71 -2.20 -48.25
CA GLY A 1125 -20.90 -1.01 -47.98
C GLY A 1125 -19.42 -1.30 -47.76
N PHE A 1126 -18.71 -0.28 -47.27
CA PHE A 1126 -17.29 -0.35 -46.91
C PHE A 1126 -17.04 0.53 -45.68
N PRO A 1127 -16.03 0.23 -44.83
CA PRO A 1127 -15.75 1.04 -43.66
C PRO A 1127 -15.40 2.50 -43.99
N ILE A 1128 -16.09 3.42 -43.33
CA ILE A 1128 -15.92 4.87 -43.44
C ILE A 1128 -14.56 5.27 -42.85
N GLY A 1129 -13.83 6.12 -43.58
CA GLY A 1129 -12.53 6.65 -43.18
C GLY A 1129 -11.33 5.78 -43.54
N LEU A 1130 -11.54 4.62 -44.17
CA LEU A 1130 -10.47 3.69 -44.54
C LEU A 1130 -9.86 3.99 -45.94
N GLU A 1131 -10.71 4.24 -46.94
CA GLU A 1131 -10.32 4.58 -48.31
C GLU A 1131 -10.89 5.97 -48.69
N PRO A 1132 -10.25 6.72 -49.60
CA PRO A 1132 -10.69 8.07 -49.95
C PRO A 1132 -12.00 8.11 -50.74
N ASP A 1133 -12.28 7.08 -51.54
CA ASP A 1133 -13.50 6.94 -52.35
C ASP A 1133 -14.05 5.53 -52.15
N ILE A 1134 -15.31 5.43 -51.74
CA ILE A 1134 -15.98 4.17 -51.45
C ILE A 1134 -17.18 3.90 -52.36
N ALA A 1135 -17.44 4.75 -53.35
CA ALA A 1135 -18.68 4.70 -54.15
C ALA A 1135 -18.86 3.37 -54.90
N GLU A 1136 -17.78 2.70 -55.33
CA GLU A 1136 -17.84 1.39 -56.00
C GLU A 1136 -18.18 0.22 -55.06
N PHE A 1137 -18.06 0.42 -53.75
CA PHE A 1137 -18.30 -0.60 -52.72
C PHE A 1137 -19.67 -0.46 -52.03
N VAL A 1138 -20.39 0.64 -52.27
CA VAL A 1138 -21.70 0.87 -51.67
C VAL A 1138 -22.80 0.34 -52.58
N THR A 1139 -23.66 -0.51 -52.02
CA THR A 1139 -24.89 -0.97 -52.69
C THR A 1139 -26.09 -0.83 -51.74
N ALA A 1140 -27.29 -1.12 -52.23
CA ALA A 1140 -28.50 -1.04 -51.42
C ALA A 1140 -29.44 -2.22 -51.68
N THR A 1141 -30.06 -2.70 -50.61
CA THR A 1141 -31.07 -3.77 -50.65
C THR A 1141 -32.37 -3.26 -50.05
N GLN A 1142 -33.50 -3.67 -50.64
CA GLN A 1142 -34.82 -3.27 -50.18
C GLN A 1142 -35.50 -4.41 -49.44
N ILE A 1143 -36.00 -4.14 -48.23
CA ILE A 1143 -36.68 -5.07 -47.35
C ILE A 1143 -38.11 -4.56 -47.15
N SER A 1144 -39.11 -5.41 -47.42
CA SER A 1144 -40.52 -5.10 -47.12
C SER A 1144 -40.86 -5.56 -45.71
N LEU A 1145 -41.50 -4.71 -44.91
CA LEU A 1145 -41.96 -5.01 -43.55
C LEU A 1145 -43.50 -5.00 -43.50
N ASN A 1146 -44.08 -6.02 -42.86
CA ASN A 1146 -45.51 -6.08 -42.61
C ASN A 1146 -45.83 -5.56 -41.20
N VAL A 1147 -47.10 -5.22 -40.97
CA VAL A 1147 -47.59 -4.89 -39.62
C VAL A 1147 -47.28 -6.04 -38.65
N GLY A 1148 -46.55 -5.73 -37.59
CA GLY A 1148 -46.09 -6.68 -36.57
C GLY A 1148 -44.66 -7.19 -36.77
N ASP A 1149 -44.05 -7.00 -37.94
CA ASP A 1149 -42.63 -7.31 -38.18
C ASP A 1149 -41.75 -6.29 -37.43
N PHE A 1150 -40.56 -6.72 -36.98
CA PHE A 1150 -39.59 -5.83 -36.34
C PHE A 1150 -38.16 -6.16 -36.72
N VAL A 1151 -37.28 -5.20 -36.50
CA VAL A 1151 -35.86 -5.27 -36.85
C VAL A 1151 -35.03 -4.96 -35.61
N VAL A 1152 -33.91 -5.67 -35.47
CA VAL A 1152 -32.89 -5.47 -34.42
C VAL A 1152 -31.55 -5.18 -35.08
N LEU A 1153 -30.95 -4.05 -34.71
CA LEU A 1153 -29.57 -3.69 -35.02
C LEU A 1153 -28.76 -3.80 -33.72
N TYR A 1154 -27.54 -4.35 -33.80
CA TYR A 1154 -26.67 -4.57 -32.66
C TYR A 1154 -25.20 -4.34 -33.05
N THR A 1155 -24.37 -4.04 -32.06
CA THR A 1155 -22.90 -3.99 -32.20
C THR A 1155 -22.25 -5.26 -31.66
N ASP A 1156 -21.01 -5.52 -32.06
CA ASP A 1156 -20.24 -6.70 -31.68
C ASP A 1156 -20.03 -6.81 -30.15
N GLY A 1157 -20.09 -5.73 -29.39
CA GLY A 1157 -20.10 -5.79 -27.92
C GLY A 1157 -21.23 -6.63 -27.31
N ILE A 1158 -22.29 -6.96 -28.08
CA ILE A 1158 -23.29 -7.97 -27.68
C ILE A 1158 -22.85 -9.39 -28.01
N THR A 1159 -22.40 -9.66 -29.24
CA THR A 1159 -22.07 -11.02 -29.71
C THR A 1159 -20.73 -11.51 -29.20
N GLU A 1160 -19.75 -10.60 -29.04
CA GLU A 1160 -18.41 -10.82 -28.50
C GLU A 1160 -18.33 -10.60 -26.98
N ALA A 1161 -19.46 -10.36 -26.30
CA ALA A 1161 -19.52 -10.34 -24.85
C ALA A 1161 -18.96 -11.67 -24.28
N GLU A 1162 -17.95 -11.58 -23.41
CA GLU A 1162 -17.22 -12.74 -22.86
C GLU A 1162 -17.68 -13.07 -21.43
N ASN A 1163 -18.00 -14.34 -21.16
CA ASN A 1163 -18.30 -14.81 -19.81
C ASN A 1163 -17.03 -15.20 -19.01
N ILE A 1164 -17.17 -15.60 -17.74
CA ILE A 1164 -16.03 -15.99 -16.88
C ILE A 1164 -15.23 -17.19 -17.39
N GLU A 1165 -15.82 -18.01 -18.27
CA GLU A 1165 -15.20 -19.19 -18.88
C GLU A 1165 -14.52 -18.89 -20.22
N LYS A 1166 -14.54 -17.62 -20.66
CA LYS A 1166 -14.02 -17.13 -21.94
C LYS A 1166 -14.83 -17.54 -23.17
N GLU A 1167 -16.12 -17.77 -22.98
CA GLU A 1167 -17.03 -18.06 -24.10
C GLU A 1167 -17.73 -16.78 -24.54
N TYR A 1168 -17.86 -16.62 -25.86
CA TYR A 1168 -18.61 -15.51 -26.47
C TYR A 1168 -20.11 -15.76 -26.42
N TYR A 1169 -20.89 -14.68 -26.25
CA TYR A 1169 -22.36 -14.74 -26.19
C TYR A 1169 -22.96 -15.30 -27.48
N GLY A 1170 -22.44 -14.87 -28.63
CA GLY A 1170 -22.76 -15.41 -29.96
C GLY A 1170 -24.10 -14.93 -30.54
N ILE A 1171 -24.18 -14.91 -31.87
CA ILE A 1171 -25.37 -14.49 -32.62
C ILE A 1171 -26.54 -15.47 -32.45
N GLU A 1172 -26.27 -16.76 -32.26
CA GLU A 1172 -27.30 -17.79 -32.10
C GLU A 1172 -28.11 -17.56 -30.82
N ARG A 1173 -27.43 -17.16 -29.74
CA ARG A 1173 -28.06 -16.87 -28.45
C ARG A 1173 -28.90 -15.59 -28.52
N LEU A 1174 -28.36 -14.54 -29.17
CA LEU A 1174 -29.10 -13.31 -29.44
C LEU A 1174 -30.41 -13.60 -30.19
N CYS A 1175 -30.34 -14.39 -31.26
CA CYS A 1175 -31.51 -14.80 -32.04
C CYS A 1175 -32.51 -15.59 -31.18
N ALA A 1176 -32.05 -16.52 -30.34
CA ALA A 1176 -32.92 -17.31 -29.47
C ALA A 1176 -33.70 -16.45 -28.46
N VAL A 1177 -33.08 -15.42 -27.89
CA VAL A 1177 -33.75 -14.48 -26.98
C VAL A 1177 -34.79 -13.65 -27.74
N ILE A 1178 -34.47 -13.22 -28.95
CA ILE A 1178 -35.39 -12.48 -29.83
C ILE A 1178 -36.62 -13.34 -30.20
N GLU A 1179 -36.41 -14.60 -30.59
CA GLU A 1179 -37.49 -15.55 -30.91
C GLU A 1179 -38.40 -15.85 -29.73
N GLN A 1180 -37.92 -15.76 -28.48
CA GLN A 1180 -38.76 -15.98 -27.29
C GLN A 1180 -39.63 -14.77 -26.96
N ASN A 1181 -39.20 -13.56 -27.35
CA ASN A 1181 -39.83 -12.30 -26.95
C ASN A 1181 -40.54 -11.56 -28.10
N TRP A 1182 -40.62 -12.16 -29.30
CA TRP A 1182 -41.11 -11.50 -30.53
C TRP A 1182 -42.50 -10.84 -30.45
N GLN A 1183 -43.39 -11.37 -29.60
CA GLN A 1183 -44.75 -10.82 -29.42
C GLN A 1183 -44.80 -9.56 -28.56
N GLN A 1184 -43.70 -9.23 -27.87
CA GLN A 1184 -43.65 -8.10 -26.95
C GLN A 1184 -43.43 -6.76 -27.69
N SER A 1185 -43.44 -5.66 -26.93
CA SER A 1185 -43.09 -4.32 -27.42
C SER A 1185 -41.59 -4.22 -27.73
N SER A 1186 -41.20 -3.26 -28.57
CA SER A 1186 -39.78 -3.00 -28.87
C SER A 1186 -38.96 -2.78 -27.58
N VAL A 1187 -39.51 -2.06 -26.60
CA VAL A 1187 -38.89 -1.80 -25.29
C VAL A 1187 -38.64 -3.09 -24.51
N ALA A 1188 -39.62 -3.99 -24.48
CA ALA A 1188 -39.51 -5.23 -23.72
C ALA A 1188 -38.56 -6.24 -24.40
N ILE A 1189 -38.53 -6.26 -25.74
CA ILE A 1189 -37.55 -7.03 -26.51
C ILE A 1189 -36.12 -6.54 -26.22
N LYS A 1190 -35.91 -5.21 -26.26
CA LYS A 1190 -34.63 -4.59 -25.90
C LYS A 1190 -34.21 -4.95 -24.46
N GLU A 1191 -35.11 -4.82 -23.49
CA GLU A 1191 -34.82 -5.16 -22.09
C GLU A 1191 -34.45 -6.64 -21.91
N ALA A 1192 -35.17 -7.54 -22.57
CA ALA A 1192 -34.88 -8.98 -22.52
C ALA A 1192 -33.50 -9.32 -23.09
N ILE A 1193 -33.08 -8.67 -24.19
CA ILE A 1193 -31.75 -8.86 -24.78
C ILE A 1193 -30.67 -8.37 -23.80
N ILE A 1194 -30.79 -7.15 -23.28
CA ILE A 1194 -29.78 -6.58 -22.38
C ILE A 1194 -29.68 -7.36 -21.05
N GLU A 1195 -30.81 -7.86 -20.52
CA GLU A 1195 -30.79 -8.67 -19.30
C GLU A 1195 -30.07 -10.02 -19.51
N ASP A 1196 -30.31 -10.72 -20.63
CA ASP A 1196 -29.63 -11.99 -20.91
C ASP A 1196 -28.12 -11.80 -21.16
N VAL A 1197 -27.73 -10.74 -21.90
CA VAL A 1197 -26.32 -10.39 -22.11
C VAL A 1197 -25.62 -10.09 -20.78
N ARG A 1198 -26.23 -9.29 -19.90
CA ARG A 1198 -25.66 -8.99 -18.57
C ARG A 1198 -25.58 -10.22 -17.68
N GLN A 1199 -26.59 -11.09 -17.75
CA GLN A 1199 -26.58 -12.35 -17.00
C GLN A 1199 -25.46 -13.28 -17.49
N PHE A 1200 -25.17 -13.28 -18.80
CA PHE A 1200 -24.08 -14.04 -19.38
C PHE A 1200 -22.69 -13.51 -18.99
N ILE A 1201 -22.47 -12.19 -19.08
CA ILE A 1201 -21.20 -11.54 -18.68
C ILE A 1201 -20.93 -11.69 -17.17
N GLY A 1202 -21.97 -11.58 -16.34
CA GLY A 1202 -21.87 -11.71 -14.89
C GLY A 1202 -21.16 -10.53 -14.23
N LYS A 1203 -19.98 -10.75 -13.65
CA LYS A 1203 -19.17 -9.71 -12.96
C LYS A 1203 -17.88 -9.33 -13.69
N GLN A 1204 -17.71 -9.80 -14.93
CA GLN A 1204 -16.55 -9.45 -15.76
C GLN A 1204 -16.63 -7.98 -16.20
N LYS A 1205 -15.47 -7.39 -16.53
CA LYS A 1205 -15.43 -6.06 -17.15
C LYS A 1205 -16.05 -6.19 -18.55
N VAL A 1206 -16.89 -5.22 -18.92
CA VAL A 1206 -17.35 -5.06 -20.30
C VAL A 1206 -16.15 -4.58 -21.13
N PHE A 1207 -15.79 -5.31 -22.17
CA PHE A 1207 -14.58 -5.05 -22.96
C PHE A 1207 -14.84 -4.21 -24.21
N ASP A 1208 -16.08 -4.19 -24.71
CA ASP A 1208 -16.49 -3.37 -25.85
C ASP A 1208 -17.87 -2.75 -25.65
N ASP A 1209 -18.17 -1.71 -26.42
CA ASP A 1209 -19.41 -0.95 -26.28
C ASP A 1209 -20.65 -1.79 -26.62
N ILE A 1210 -21.69 -1.71 -25.79
CA ILE A 1210 -22.92 -2.47 -25.98
C ILE A 1210 -23.99 -1.54 -26.56
N THR A 1211 -24.27 -1.66 -27.85
CA THR A 1211 -25.30 -0.86 -28.54
C THR A 1211 -26.35 -1.74 -29.22
N LEU A 1212 -27.61 -1.32 -29.11
CA LEU A 1212 -28.78 -2.05 -29.59
C LEU A 1212 -29.88 -1.07 -30.02
N LEU A 1213 -30.49 -1.31 -31.18
CA LEU A 1213 -31.67 -0.59 -31.67
C LEU A 1213 -32.73 -1.59 -32.13
N VAL A 1214 -33.94 -1.47 -31.58
CA VAL A 1214 -35.09 -2.30 -31.93
C VAL A 1214 -36.20 -1.41 -32.47
N PHE A 1215 -36.73 -1.72 -33.66
CA PHE A 1215 -37.89 -1.03 -34.20
C PHE A 1215 -38.94 -1.97 -34.79
N LYS A 1216 -40.23 -1.71 -34.51
CA LYS A 1216 -41.36 -2.57 -34.87
C LYS A 1216 -42.41 -1.80 -35.67
N GLN A 1217 -42.89 -2.38 -36.77
CA GLN A 1217 -43.96 -1.78 -37.58
C GLN A 1217 -45.33 -2.04 -36.96
N LEU A 1218 -46.11 -0.97 -36.78
CA LEU A 1218 -47.41 -0.97 -36.10
C LEU A 1218 -48.61 -1.13 -37.02
#